data_AF-A0A8J4SF22-F1
#
_entry.id   AF-A0A8J4SF22-F1
#
_cell.length_a   1.000
_cell.length_b   1.000
_cell.length_c   1.000
_cell.angle_alpha   90.00
_cell.angle_beta   90.00
_cell.angle_gamma   90.00
#
_symmetry.space_group_name_H-M   'P 1'
#
loop_
_entity.id
_entity.type
_entity.pdbx_description
1 polymer ?
#
loop_
_entity_poly.entity_id
_entity_poly.type
_entity_poly.pdbx_seq_one_letter_code
_entity_poly.pdbx_strand_id
1 'polypeptide(L)'
;MRGVWVKSLLALSMALPLQIGLWNGDASVQAEWATDPAPFIQAKVVNGNAGKKVLFDNTHAQTAGAADWVIDGGFSDFGNALANDGYYVKELRKTTPFTYDDLKEYNVFVIAEPNVPFKTTEQAAMKEYVEKGGSIFFIGDHYNADRNKNRWDGSEAINGYRRGAFEDPAKGMSTEERNSEAMQNVSSTDWLSDNFGVRFRYNALGDINATNIVPAGQAFGITEGVSAVAMHAGSTLAITDPTKAKGIVYLPKTNDAWPNAVDQGVYNGGGVEEGPYVAVSKLGAGKAAFIGDSSPVEDASPKYLREETGARKTTYDGFKEVDDGKLLVNTVNWLATQENYTSLNQVNGLQLDNATALLPFEQPAASTEPQAEPWAAPAAGYKWYDRSTFKAGSYGGPASSANASYSFVKQETLPNAEDFQIRVVVENMPANTTVSGYSAGIYLTGGTQVAMIQNEGGTWPTSYGYSSNFSVTSDSKGRAIKDLNVRIKSGTTGAASLRLRLNGSNLITTAVTVGNVPAEQLPEEEGPIPATISIADARAKAAGSTVTVEGVVTTEPAELTNSKGTTRSEVLTVQIANAVPGKAVLSQDNWDGDGNYKVTMNLWWGTNATEYRLYENGQLIDTKALNAVTPNAQSAVTDVSGHANGTYTYRAELINAAGVTSTETITVKVTKSVSLPAAS
;
A
#
# COMPACT_ATOMS: atom_id res chain seq x y z
N MET A 1 -28.90 -45.72 -58.62
CA MET A 1 -29.33 -46.75 -57.66
C MET A 1 -28.75 -46.40 -56.30
N ARG A 2 -29.62 -46.33 -55.27
CA ARG A 2 -29.46 -46.67 -53.83
C ARG A 2 -28.06 -46.44 -53.22
N GLY A 3 -27.87 -45.49 -52.29
CA GLY A 3 -28.29 -45.56 -50.87
C GLY A 3 -27.05 -45.96 -50.02
N VAL A 4 -26.80 -45.63 -48.76
CA VAL A 4 -27.52 -44.99 -47.63
C VAL A 4 -26.42 -44.49 -46.65
N TRP A 5 -26.83 -43.53 -45.80
CA TRP A 5 -26.17 -42.89 -44.67
C TRP A 5 -25.38 -43.80 -43.70
N VAL A 6 -24.33 -43.25 -43.07
CA VAL A 6 -24.12 -43.28 -41.59
C VAL A 6 -23.44 -41.98 -41.15
N LYS A 7 -24.07 -41.30 -40.19
CA LYS A 7 -23.52 -40.21 -39.37
C LYS A 7 -22.61 -40.79 -38.29
N SER A 8 -21.47 -40.16 -38.02
CA SER A 8 -20.84 -40.23 -36.70
C SER A 8 -20.09 -38.93 -36.45
N LEU A 9 -20.66 -38.12 -35.56
CA LEU A 9 -19.97 -37.05 -34.87
C LEU A 9 -18.84 -37.66 -34.02
N LEU A 10 -17.64 -37.12 -34.10
CA LEU A 10 -16.76 -37.01 -32.95
C LEU A 10 -16.26 -35.56 -32.89
N ALA A 11 -17.07 -34.70 -32.26
CA ALA A 11 -16.59 -33.45 -31.72
C ALA A 11 -15.72 -33.79 -30.51
N LEU A 12 -14.40 -33.68 -30.65
CA LEU A 12 -13.49 -33.78 -29.52
C LEU A 12 -13.47 -32.42 -28.82
N SER A 13 -14.51 -32.15 -28.03
CA SER A 13 -14.50 -31.08 -27.03
C SER A 13 -13.54 -31.50 -25.92
N MET A 14 -12.27 -31.10 -26.00
CA MET A 14 -11.42 -31.04 -24.82
C MET A 14 -11.86 -29.82 -24.01
N ALA A 15 -12.88 -30.03 -23.19
CA ALA A 15 -13.13 -29.18 -22.03
C ALA A 15 -11.96 -29.39 -21.06
N LEU A 16 -10.95 -28.53 -21.15
CA LEU A 16 -10.01 -28.32 -20.06
C LEU A 16 -10.76 -27.52 -18.98
N PRO A 17 -10.89 -28.04 -17.74
CA PRO A 17 -11.35 -27.22 -16.65
C PRO A 17 -10.26 -26.16 -16.41
N LEU A 18 -10.57 -24.91 -16.79
CA LEU A 18 -9.89 -23.74 -16.23
C LEU A 18 -10.09 -23.83 -14.72
N GLN A 19 -9.05 -24.25 -14.00
CA GLN A 19 -8.97 -24.06 -12.56
C GLN A 19 -8.78 -22.56 -12.32
N ILE A 20 -9.93 -21.88 -12.24
CA ILE A 20 -10.11 -20.60 -11.58
C ILE A 20 -9.91 -20.90 -10.08
N GLY A 21 -8.83 -20.37 -9.51
CA GLY A 21 -8.58 -20.54 -8.08
C GLY A 21 -7.24 -20.00 -7.64
N LEU A 22 -7.27 -18.80 -7.05
CA LEU A 22 -6.33 -18.29 -6.06
C LEU A 22 -4.97 -17.78 -6.55
N TRP A 23 -4.96 -16.84 -7.49
CA TRP A 23 -3.96 -15.76 -7.47
C TRP A 23 -4.66 -14.48 -7.03
N ASN A 24 -4.93 -14.37 -5.73
CA ASN A 24 -5.06 -13.06 -5.11
C ASN A 24 -3.67 -12.44 -5.18
N GLY A 25 -3.55 -11.34 -5.91
CA GLY A 25 -2.30 -10.62 -6.07
C GLY A 25 -1.74 -10.23 -4.71
N ASP A 26 -0.50 -10.62 -4.46
CA ASP A 26 0.34 -9.93 -3.50
C ASP A 26 0.54 -8.51 -4.04
N ALA A 27 -0.32 -7.59 -3.62
CA ALA A 27 -0.02 -6.17 -3.69
C ALA A 27 1.29 -5.97 -2.92
N SER A 28 2.35 -5.66 -3.65
CA SER A 28 3.67 -5.40 -3.09
C SER A 28 3.58 -4.35 -1.98
N VAL A 29 3.90 -4.75 -0.75
CA VAL A 29 3.96 -3.90 0.46
C VAL A 29 5.21 -2.99 0.43
N GLN A 30 5.43 -2.30 -0.68
CA GLN A 30 6.64 -1.49 -0.94
C GLN A 30 6.27 -0.28 -1.80
N ALA A 31 5.44 0.63 -1.29
CA ALA A 31 4.98 1.77 -2.07
C ALA A 31 4.97 3.04 -1.22
N GLU A 32 6.01 3.28 -0.43
CA GLU A 32 6.11 4.43 0.46
C GLU A 32 6.90 5.60 -0.16
N TRP A 33 7.60 5.37 -1.29
CA TRP A 33 8.45 6.34 -1.97
C TRP A 33 8.36 6.32 -3.50
N ALA A 34 8.85 7.41 -4.12
CA ALA A 34 8.86 7.58 -5.58
C ALA A 34 9.91 6.70 -6.30
N THR A 35 10.86 6.13 -5.56
CA THR A 35 11.86 5.18 -6.05
C THR A 35 11.45 3.73 -5.88
N ASP A 36 10.35 3.48 -5.16
CA ASP A 36 9.81 2.14 -4.99
C ASP A 36 9.16 1.66 -6.28
N PRO A 37 9.01 0.34 -6.49
CA PRO A 37 8.27 -0.19 -7.62
C PRO A 37 6.86 0.43 -7.69
N ALA A 38 6.54 1.08 -8.80
CA ALA A 38 5.22 1.66 -9.00
C ALA A 38 4.15 0.55 -9.06
N PRO A 39 3.01 0.71 -8.38
CA PRO A 39 1.93 -0.25 -8.43
C PRO A 39 1.39 -0.38 -9.86
N PHE A 40 0.87 -1.56 -10.14
CA PHE A 40 0.22 -1.88 -11.40
C PHE A 40 -0.93 -2.85 -11.16
N ILE A 41 -1.91 -2.81 -12.06
CA ILE A 41 -3.03 -3.74 -12.12
C ILE A 41 -2.98 -4.42 -13.48
N GLN A 42 -2.87 -5.75 -13.48
CA GLN A 42 -2.92 -6.54 -14.70
C GLN A 42 -4.34 -6.50 -15.30
N ALA A 43 -4.41 -6.53 -16.63
CA ALA A 43 -5.68 -6.72 -17.33
C ALA A 43 -6.34 -8.02 -16.86
N LYS A 44 -7.62 -7.94 -16.47
CA LYS A 44 -8.39 -9.08 -15.92
C LYS A 44 -9.15 -9.85 -16.99
N VAL A 45 -9.30 -9.27 -18.17
CA VAL A 45 -9.99 -9.87 -19.32
C VAL A 45 -9.19 -9.63 -20.60
N VAL A 46 -9.42 -10.49 -21.59
CA VAL A 46 -8.88 -10.32 -22.95
C VAL A 46 -10.02 -9.90 -23.87
N ASN A 47 -10.01 -8.65 -24.31
CA ASN A 47 -11.01 -8.04 -25.21
C ASN A 47 -10.33 -7.07 -26.19
N GLY A 48 -11.09 -6.16 -26.81
CA GLY A 48 -10.55 -5.15 -27.74
C GLY A 48 -9.56 -4.14 -27.13
N ASN A 49 -9.43 -4.12 -25.80
CA ASN A 49 -8.47 -3.30 -25.07
C ASN A 49 -7.24 -4.09 -24.61
N ALA A 50 -7.19 -5.40 -24.84
CA ALA A 50 -6.05 -6.23 -24.47
C ALA A 50 -4.76 -5.69 -25.11
N GLY A 51 -3.74 -5.49 -24.28
CA GLY A 51 -2.45 -4.94 -24.69
C GLY A 51 -2.36 -3.41 -24.68
N LYS A 52 -3.48 -2.69 -24.48
CA LYS A 52 -3.48 -1.25 -24.25
C LYS A 52 -3.08 -0.94 -22.80
N LYS A 53 -2.36 0.17 -22.60
CA LYS A 53 -1.81 0.57 -21.30
C LYS A 53 -2.29 1.96 -20.88
N VAL A 54 -2.63 2.09 -19.60
CA VAL A 54 -3.02 3.35 -18.96
C VAL A 54 -2.01 3.68 -17.85
N LEU A 55 -1.49 4.90 -17.85
CA LEU A 55 -0.55 5.42 -16.86
C LEU A 55 -1.24 6.46 -15.99
N PHE A 56 -1.12 6.37 -14.67
CA PHE A 56 -1.63 7.36 -13.71
C PHE A 56 -0.47 8.16 -13.11
N ASP A 57 -0.56 9.49 -13.13
CA ASP A 57 0.46 10.34 -12.52
C ASP A 57 0.46 10.24 -10.99
N ASN A 58 1.65 10.06 -10.41
CA ASN A 58 1.88 10.21 -8.98
C ASN A 58 3.21 10.97 -8.72
N THR A 59 3.51 11.96 -9.57
CA THR A 59 4.73 12.76 -9.54
C THR A 59 4.52 14.20 -9.06
N HIS A 60 3.26 14.68 -9.03
CA HIS A 60 2.87 16.05 -8.68
C HIS A 60 2.02 16.11 -7.41
N ALA A 61 2.39 15.31 -6.41
CA ALA A 61 1.75 15.27 -5.10
C ALA A 61 0.25 14.92 -5.12
N GLN A 62 -0.12 13.91 -5.93
CA GLN A 62 -1.47 13.30 -5.96
C GLN A 62 -1.93 12.68 -4.63
N THR A 63 -1.05 12.66 -3.63
CA THR A 63 -1.30 12.14 -2.29
C THR A 63 -1.33 13.25 -1.23
N ALA A 64 -1.31 14.52 -1.63
CA ALA A 64 -1.22 15.66 -0.73
C ALA A 64 -2.49 15.87 0.09
N GLY A 65 -2.34 16.23 1.37
CA GLY A 65 -3.45 16.59 2.25
C GLY A 65 -4.56 15.54 2.24
N ALA A 66 -5.74 15.92 1.74
CA ALA A 66 -6.89 15.02 1.63
C ALA A 66 -6.84 14.09 0.39
N ALA A 67 -6.06 14.44 -0.65
CA ALA A 67 -5.98 13.67 -1.89
C ALA A 67 -5.28 12.32 -1.70
N ASP A 68 -5.73 11.30 -2.42
CA ASP A 68 -5.07 10.00 -2.49
C ASP A 68 -5.31 9.32 -3.84
N TRP A 69 -4.94 10.00 -4.93
CA TRP A 69 -5.31 9.66 -6.32
C TRP A 69 -4.41 8.57 -6.92
N VAL A 70 -4.21 7.49 -6.17
CA VAL A 70 -3.35 6.34 -6.50
C VAL A 70 -4.19 5.11 -6.78
N ILE A 71 -3.74 4.26 -7.71
CA ILE A 71 -4.53 3.12 -8.24
C ILE A 71 -4.67 1.97 -7.25
N ASP A 72 -3.92 2.01 -6.15
CA ASP A 72 -4.02 1.10 -5.01
C ASP A 72 -4.47 1.80 -3.72
N GLY A 73 -5.10 2.96 -3.87
CA GLY A 73 -5.67 3.79 -2.81
C GLY A 73 -6.96 4.45 -3.31
N GLY A 74 -7.14 5.75 -3.11
CA GLY A 74 -8.40 6.44 -3.40
C GLY A 74 -8.91 6.33 -4.84
N PHE A 75 -8.12 5.87 -5.82
CA PHE A 75 -8.56 5.60 -7.20
C PHE A 75 -8.60 4.09 -7.55
N SER A 76 -8.65 3.21 -6.55
CA SER A 76 -8.57 1.76 -6.75
C SER A 76 -9.75 1.19 -7.55
N ASP A 77 -10.97 1.67 -7.35
CA ASP A 77 -12.15 1.22 -8.08
C ASP A 77 -12.05 1.63 -9.55
N PHE A 78 -11.57 2.84 -9.84
CA PHE A 78 -11.32 3.27 -11.22
C PHE A 78 -10.22 2.43 -11.88
N GLY A 79 -9.09 2.23 -11.20
CA GLY A 79 -8.02 1.36 -11.69
C GLY A 79 -8.48 -0.08 -11.95
N ASN A 80 -9.29 -0.64 -11.04
CA ASN A 80 -9.86 -1.98 -11.18
C ASN A 80 -10.91 -2.06 -12.29
N ALA A 81 -11.72 -1.02 -12.50
CA ALA A 81 -12.69 -0.95 -13.58
C ALA A 81 -11.99 -0.97 -14.95
N LEU A 82 -10.90 -0.22 -15.11
CA LEU A 82 -10.08 -0.26 -16.32
C LEU A 82 -9.44 -1.63 -16.54
N ALA A 83 -8.93 -2.26 -15.49
CA ALA A 83 -8.40 -3.62 -15.57
C ALA A 83 -9.47 -4.66 -15.94
N ASN A 84 -10.69 -4.52 -15.39
CA ASN A 84 -11.87 -5.32 -15.75
C ASN A 84 -12.30 -5.08 -17.20
N ASP A 85 -12.01 -3.90 -17.74
CA ASP A 85 -12.26 -3.55 -19.14
C ASP A 85 -11.08 -3.89 -20.08
N GLY A 86 -10.07 -4.60 -19.58
CA GLY A 86 -9.00 -5.22 -20.38
C GLY A 86 -7.71 -4.40 -20.48
N TYR A 87 -7.60 -3.29 -19.77
CA TYR A 87 -6.38 -2.46 -19.75
C TYR A 87 -5.34 -2.97 -18.76
N TYR A 88 -4.07 -2.81 -19.12
CA TYR A 88 -2.99 -2.78 -18.14
C TYR A 88 -2.93 -1.38 -17.52
N VAL A 89 -2.95 -1.27 -16.19
CA VAL A 89 -2.92 0.01 -15.48
C VAL A 89 -1.66 0.10 -14.64
N LYS A 90 -1.00 1.25 -14.63
CA LYS A 90 0.23 1.48 -13.84
C LYS A 90 0.30 2.92 -13.35
N GLU A 91 0.95 3.13 -12.23
CA GLU A 91 1.39 4.47 -11.81
C GLU A 91 2.74 4.89 -12.41
N LEU A 92 2.88 6.20 -12.62
CA LEU A 92 4.15 6.88 -12.82
C LEU A 92 4.66 7.39 -11.48
N ARG A 93 5.81 6.87 -11.03
CA ARG A 93 6.51 7.36 -9.84
C ARG A 93 7.94 7.69 -10.21
N LYS A 94 8.37 8.91 -9.87
CA LYS A 94 9.74 9.41 -10.00
C LYS A 94 9.90 10.72 -9.24
N THR A 95 11.14 11.09 -8.97
CA THR A 95 11.50 12.37 -8.34
C THR A 95 11.95 13.42 -9.34
N THR A 96 12.23 13.02 -10.59
CA THR A 96 12.64 13.91 -11.67
C THR A 96 11.44 14.25 -12.56
N PRO A 97 11.48 15.37 -13.29
CA PRO A 97 10.43 15.70 -14.23
C PRO A 97 10.19 14.58 -15.23
N PHE A 98 8.93 14.27 -15.53
CA PHE A 98 8.63 13.28 -16.56
C PHE A 98 8.90 13.83 -17.96
N THR A 99 9.14 12.92 -18.89
CA THR A 99 9.56 13.18 -20.27
C THR A 99 8.64 12.45 -21.24
N TYR A 100 8.73 12.79 -22.53
CA TYR A 100 8.00 12.06 -23.58
C TYR A 100 8.29 10.54 -23.54
N ASP A 101 9.52 10.15 -23.20
CA ASP A 101 9.93 8.75 -23.15
C ASP A 101 9.26 7.95 -22.01
N ASP A 102 8.87 8.63 -20.93
CA ASP A 102 8.09 8.01 -19.86
C ASP A 102 6.65 7.72 -20.32
N LEU A 103 6.12 8.50 -21.27
CA LEU A 103 4.71 8.48 -21.68
C LEU A 103 4.44 7.65 -22.94
N LYS A 104 5.37 7.64 -23.91
CA LYS A 104 5.15 7.14 -25.29
C LYS A 104 4.71 5.67 -25.43
N GLU A 105 4.92 4.85 -24.40
CA GLU A 105 4.51 3.44 -24.41
C GLU A 105 3.06 3.21 -23.93
N TYR A 106 2.40 4.26 -23.44
CA TYR A 106 1.04 4.20 -22.92
C TYR A 106 0.06 4.81 -23.92
N ASN A 107 -1.17 4.30 -23.90
CA ASN A 107 -2.25 4.81 -24.76
C ASN A 107 -2.94 6.02 -24.11
N VAL A 108 -3.05 5.99 -22.78
CA VAL A 108 -3.70 7.03 -21.99
C VAL A 108 -2.82 7.36 -20.78
N PHE A 109 -2.63 8.65 -20.53
CA PHE A 109 -2.00 9.18 -19.33
C PHE A 109 -3.07 9.94 -18.52
N VAL A 110 -3.25 9.60 -17.24
CA VAL A 110 -4.25 10.19 -16.35
C VAL A 110 -3.55 11.07 -15.33
N ILE A 111 -4.01 12.31 -15.21
CA ILE A 111 -3.47 13.31 -14.28
C ILE A 111 -4.64 13.81 -13.45
N ALA A 112 -4.61 13.56 -12.15
CA ALA A 112 -5.63 14.01 -11.21
C ALA A 112 -5.05 15.00 -10.21
N GLU A 113 -5.68 16.17 -10.09
CA GLU A 113 -5.34 17.26 -9.17
C GLU A 113 -3.84 17.34 -8.80
N PRO A 114 -2.97 17.71 -9.76
CA PRO A 114 -1.56 17.91 -9.46
C PRO A 114 -1.42 19.07 -8.46
N ASN A 115 -0.98 18.77 -7.24
CA ASN A 115 -0.79 19.73 -6.15
C ASN A 115 0.59 20.39 -6.19
N VAL A 116 1.36 20.21 -7.26
CA VAL A 116 2.62 20.89 -7.55
C VAL A 116 2.57 21.31 -9.02
N PRO A 117 2.99 22.54 -9.38
CA PRO A 117 2.96 22.99 -10.77
C PRO A 117 3.92 22.20 -11.66
N PHE A 118 3.49 21.91 -12.89
CA PHE A 118 4.33 21.29 -13.90
C PHE A 118 5.50 22.17 -14.30
N LYS A 119 6.63 21.53 -14.63
CA LYS A 119 7.74 22.19 -15.29
C LYS A 119 7.37 22.52 -16.73
N THR A 120 8.02 23.55 -17.28
CA THR A 120 7.94 23.85 -18.72
C THR A 120 8.33 22.66 -19.60
N THR A 121 9.27 21.84 -19.15
CA THR A 121 9.68 20.60 -19.83
C THR A 121 8.61 19.51 -19.81
N GLU A 122 7.83 19.41 -18.73
CA GLU A 122 6.74 18.44 -18.61
C GLU A 122 5.53 18.86 -19.44
N GLN A 123 5.21 20.15 -19.44
CA GLN A 123 4.25 20.75 -20.36
C GLN A 123 4.63 20.47 -21.82
N ALA A 124 5.90 20.59 -22.19
CA ALA A 124 6.38 20.23 -23.52
C ALA A 124 6.25 18.72 -23.80
N ALA A 125 6.57 17.86 -22.84
CA ALA A 125 6.44 16.41 -22.96
C ALA A 125 4.99 15.95 -23.14
N MET A 126 4.05 16.50 -22.36
CA MET A 126 2.62 16.24 -22.52
C MET A 126 2.11 16.66 -23.89
N LYS A 127 2.50 17.86 -24.35
CA LYS A 127 2.15 18.35 -25.68
C LYS A 127 2.66 17.41 -26.78
N GLU A 128 3.95 17.07 -26.75
CA GLU A 128 4.57 16.19 -27.73
C GLU A 128 3.93 14.79 -27.74
N TYR A 129 3.65 14.25 -26.55
CA TYR A 129 2.98 12.96 -26.39
C TYR A 129 1.61 12.95 -27.10
N VAL A 130 0.79 13.98 -26.88
CA VAL A 130 -0.53 14.06 -27.51
C VAL A 130 -0.42 14.35 -29.01
N GLU A 131 0.45 15.26 -29.45
CA GLU A 131 0.64 15.55 -30.88
C GLU A 131 1.02 14.29 -31.68
N LYS A 132 1.75 13.36 -31.06
CA LYS A 132 2.16 12.06 -31.63
C LYS A 132 1.15 10.93 -31.48
N GLY A 133 -0.06 11.20 -30.99
CA GLY A 133 -1.15 10.23 -30.92
C GLY A 133 -1.45 9.70 -29.52
N GLY A 134 -0.69 10.10 -28.51
CA GLY A 134 -1.02 9.82 -27.11
C GLY A 134 -2.30 10.52 -26.67
N SER A 135 -2.90 10.07 -25.57
CA SER A 135 -4.08 10.71 -24.99
C SER A 135 -3.91 11.01 -23.52
N ILE A 136 -4.46 12.13 -23.05
CA ILE A 136 -4.42 12.53 -21.64
C ILE A 136 -5.83 12.68 -21.07
N PHE A 137 -6.06 12.18 -19.86
CA PHE A 137 -7.25 12.50 -19.07
C PHE A 137 -6.87 13.41 -17.90
N PHE A 138 -7.34 14.65 -17.91
CA PHE A 138 -7.17 15.59 -16.81
C PHE A 138 -8.40 15.56 -15.90
N ILE A 139 -8.17 15.32 -14.63
CA ILE A 139 -9.17 15.37 -13.57
C ILE A 139 -8.78 16.56 -12.68
N GLY A 140 -9.60 17.61 -12.72
CA GLY A 140 -9.43 18.80 -11.88
C GLY A 140 -10.32 18.75 -10.65
N ASP A 141 -10.39 19.87 -9.97
CA ASP A 141 -11.29 20.11 -8.84
C ASP A 141 -11.53 21.62 -8.74
N HIS A 142 -12.37 22.04 -7.78
CA HIS A 142 -12.65 23.44 -7.51
C HIS A 142 -11.41 24.28 -7.19
N TYR A 143 -11.58 25.59 -7.33
CA TYR A 143 -10.63 26.53 -6.73
C TYR A 143 -10.80 26.54 -5.21
N ASN A 144 -9.71 26.71 -4.44
CA ASN A 144 -9.63 26.42 -3.00
C ASN A 144 -9.54 24.91 -2.65
N ALA A 145 -8.94 24.12 -3.55
CA ALA A 145 -8.57 22.72 -3.38
C ALA A 145 -7.05 22.48 -3.23
N ASP A 146 -6.24 23.50 -2.93
CA ASP A 146 -4.82 23.34 -2.57
C ASP A 146 -4.65 22.44 -1.33
N ARG A 147 -4.23 21.19 -1.55
CA ARG A 147 -4.18 20.15 -0.51
C ARG A 147 -2.91 20.21 0.33
N ASN A 148 -1.82 20.80 -0.18
CA ASN A 148 -0.53 20.88 0.52
C ASN A 148 -0.17 22.29 1.03
N LYS A 149 -1.06 23.27 0.82
CA LYS A 149 -0.93 24.66 1.27
C LYS A 149 0.23 25.40 0.58
N ASN A 150 0.49 25.09 -0.68
CA ASN A 150 1.55 25.73 -1.48
C ASN A 150 1.06 26.91 -2.33
N ARG A 151 -0.25 27.22 -2.29
CA ARG A 151 -0.96 28.25 -3.07
C ARG A 151 -1.18 27.89 -4.54
N TRP A 152 -0.99 26.63 -4.92
CA TRP A 152 -1.34 26.11 -6.23
C TRP A 152 -2.49 25.13 -6.09
N ASP A 153 -3.60 25.45 -6.74
CA ASP A 153 -4.70 24.52 -6.91
C ASP A 153 -4.45 23.60 -8.12
N GLY A 154 -5.04 22.40 -8.10
CA GLY A 154 -4.86 21.42 -9.18
C GLY A 154 -5.26 21.96 -10.56
N SER A 155 -6.35 22.72 -10.62
CA SER A 155 -6.82 23.38 -11.84
C SER A 155 -5.83 24.43 -12.38
N GLU A 156 -5.11 25.14 -11.50
CA GLU A 156 -4.08 26.11 -11.89
C GLU A 156 -2.84 25.43 -12.47
N ALA A 157 -2.40 24.34 -11.83
CA ALA A 157 -1.29 23.54 -12.33
C ALA A 157 -1.60 22.97 -13.71
N ILE A 158 -2.82 22.45 -13.93
CA ILE A 158 -3.28 21.95 -15.24
C ILE A 158 -3.42 23.08 -16.27
N ASN A 159 -3.98 24.23 -15.90
CA ASN A 159 -4.09 25.39 -16.79
C ASN A 159 -2.72 25.92 -17.23
N GLY A 160 -1.69 25.77 -16.38
CA GLY A 160 -0.32 26.22 -16.61
C GLY A 160 0.00 27.58 -15.99
N TYR A 161 -0.88 28.12 -15.14
CA TYR A 161 -0.67 29.39 -14.46
C TYR A 161 -1.49 29.49 -13.18
N ARG A 162 -1.03 30.33 -12.25
CA ARG A 162 -1.67 30.62 -10.97
C ARG A 162 -2.51 31.91 -11.04
N ARG A 163 -3.77 31.86 -10.60
CA ARG A 163 -4.70 32.99 -10.54
C ARG A 163 -4.08 34.11 -9.70
N GLY A 164 -4.12 35.34 -10.21
CA GLY A 164 -3.54 36.50 -9.50
C GLY A 164 -2.01 36.55 -9.41
N ALA A 165 -1.32 35.60 -10.04
CA ALA A 165 0.13 35.47 -10.02
C ALA A 165 0.69 35.09 -11.40
N PHE A 166 0.03 35.56 -12.46
CA PHE A 166 0.43 35.28 -13.84
C PHE A 166 1.86 35.78 -14.14
N GLU A 167 2.28 36.93 -13.63
CA GLU A 167 3.62 37.48 -13.88
C GLU A 167 4.74 36.78 -13.08
N ASP A 168 4.44 36.35 -11.84
CA ASP A 168 5.38 35.66 -10.95
C ASP A 168 4.69 34.47 -10.28
N PRO A 169 4.89 33.23 -10.77
CA PRO A 169 4.26 32.02 -10.21
C PRO A 169 4.63 31.75 -8.75
N ALA A 170 5.66 32.41 -8.20
CA ALA A 170 6.07 32.31 -6.80
C ALA A 170 5.65 33.54 -5.95
N LYS A 171 4.75 34.38 -6.45
CA LYS A 171 4.22 35.53 -5.71
C LYS A 171 3.65 35.08 -4.35
N GLY A 172 4.07 35.76 -3.28
CA GLY A 172 3.61 35.45 -1.91
C GLY A 172 4.29 34.25 -1.24
N MET A 173 5.23 33.58 -1.91
CA MET A 173 6.05 32.51 -1.33
C MET A 173 7.26 33.06 -0.57
N SER A 174 7.69 32.33 0.46
CA SER A 174 8.97 32.55 1.14
C SER A 174 10.17 32.29 0.22
N THR A 175 11.36 32.73 0.65
CA THR A 175 12.61 32.49 -0.07
C THR A 175 12.89 31.00 -0.24
N GLU A 176 12.63 30.20 0.78
CA GLU A 176 12.82 28.75 0.75
C GLU A 176 11.84 28.06 -0.21
N GLU A 177 10.56 28.43 -0.19
CA GLU A 177 9.56 27.92 -1.14
C GLU A 177 9.94 28.24 -2.58
N ARG A 178 10.30 29.50 -2.87
CA ARG A 178 10.71 29.94 -4.21
C ARG A 178 11.95 29.20 -4.72
N ASN A 179 12.89 28.89 -3.83
CA ASN A 179 14.13 28.20 -4.17
C ASN A 179 14.01 26.68 -4.13
N SER A 180 12.84 26.13 -3.75
CA SER A 180 12.61 24.69 -3.76
C SER A 180 12.69 24.11 -5.17
N GLU A 181 13.04 22.83 -5.27
CA GLU A 181 13.05 22.09 -6.54
C GLU A 181 11.68 22.13 -7.23
N ALA A 182 10.59 22.07 -6.44
CA ALA A 182 9.23 22.14 -6.91
C ALA A 182 8.88 23.46 -7.64
N MET A 183 9.54 24.58 -7.31
CA MET A 183 9.32 25.86 -7.98
C MET A 183 10.36 26.23 -9.06
N GLN A 184 11.42 25.43 -9.23
CA GLN A 184 12.37 25.67 -10.32
C GLN A 184 11.74 25.39 -11.69
N ASN A 185 12.06 26.21 -12.71
CA ASN A 185 11.61 26.02 -14.10
C ASN A 185 10.08 25.99 -14.30
N VAL A 186 9.33 26.66 -13.42
CA VAL A 186 7.90 26.92 -13.54
C VAL A 186 7.71 28.29 -14.18
N SER A 187 6.85 28.37 -15.20
CA SER A 187 6.46 29.65 -15.82
C SER A 187 4.97 29.67 -16.11
N SER A 188 4.32 30.80 -15.85
CA SER A 188 2.91 30.99 -16.18
C SER A 188 2.71 31.13 -17.69
N THR A 189 1.84 30.29 -18.24
CA THR A 189 1.29 30.42 -19.59
C THR A 189 -0.16 29.95 -19.58
N ASP A 190 -0.97 30.36 -20.55
CA ASP A 190 -2.33 29.84 -20.72
C ASP A 190 -2.30 28.46 -21.42
N TRP A 191 -1.41 27.59 -20.95
CA TRP A 191 -0.93 26.39 -21.65
C TRP A 191 -2.05 25.47 -22.09
N LEU A 192 -3.03 25.22 -21.22
CA LEU A 192 -4.12 24.31 -21.53
C LEU A 192 -5.01 24.87 -22.65
N SER A 193 -5.33 26.16 -22.58
CA SER A 193 -6.15 26.86 -23.59
C SER A 193 -5.41 26.93 -24.92
N ASP A 194 -4.13 27.32 -24.92
CA ASP A 194 -3.32 27.46 -26.14
C ASP A 194 -3.19 26.14 -26.92
N ASN A 195 -3.05 25.03 -26.19
CA ASN A 195 -2.81 23.72 -26.81
C ASN A 195 -4.11 22.95 -27.05
N PHE A 196 -5.03 22.91 -26.08
CA PHE A 196 -6.23 22.07 -26.09
C PHE A 196 -7.54 22.86 -26.29
N GLY A 197 -7.53 24.19 -26.32
CA GLY A 197 -8.76 24.98 -26.55
C GLY A 197 -9.76 24.90 -25.40
N VAL A 198 -9.29 24.55 -24.19
CA VAL A 198 -10.10 24.44 -22.97
C VAL A 198 -9.34 25.01 -21.78
N ARG A 199 -10.07 25.49 -20.79
CA ARG A 199 -9.53 25.93 -19.50
C ARG A 199 -10.37 25.41 -18.35
N PHE A 200 -9.77 24.97 -17.26
CA PHE A 200 -10.49 24.81 -15.99
C PHE A 200 -10.87 26.18 -15.46
N ARG A 201 -12.15 26.39 -15.15
CA ARG A 201 -12.60 27.62 -14.49
C ARG A 201 -12.31 27.50 -12.99
N TYR A 202 -12.26 28.64 -12.31
CA TYR A 202 -11.98 28.72 -10.87
C TYR A 202 -13.25 28.86 -10.02
N ASN A 203 -14.38 28.42 -10.57
CA ASN A 203 -15.64 28.37 -9.87
C ASN A 203 -15.70 27.12 -8.96
N ALA A 204 -16.62 27.13 -8.01
CA ALA A 204 -16.78 26.10 -6.99
C ALA A 204 -18.28 25.91 -6.74
N LEU A 205 -18.89 25.07 -7.57
CA LEU A 205 -20.32 24.75 -7.50
C LEU A 205 -20.58 23.73 -6.39
N GLY A 206 -21.79 23.67 -5.87
CA GLY A 206 -22.16 22.80 -4.75
C GLY A 206 -22.29 21.32 -5.12
N ASP A 207 -23.12 20.61 -4.34
CA ASP A 207 -23.44 19.20 -4.59
C ASP A 207 -24.54 19.08 -5.66
N ILE A 208 -24.19 18.65 -6.87
CA ILE A 208 -25.09 18.70 -8.04
C ILE A 208 -24.95 17.45 -8.89
N ASN A 209 -26.08 16.87 -9.30
CA ASN A 209 -26.07 15.88 -10.39
C ASN A 209 -26.14 16.60 -11.74
N ALA A 210 -25.09 16.46 -12.55
CA ALA A 210 -25.04 16.95 -13.91
C ALA A 210 -25.94 16.08 -14.81
N THR A 211 -27.13 16.58 -15.15
CA THR A 211 -28.12 15.83 -15.94
C THR A 211 -28.25 16.30 -17.38
N ASN A 212 -27.54 17.37 -17.77
CA ASN A 212 -27.55 17.86 -19.14
C ASN A 212 -26.48 17.12 -19.95
N ILE A 213 -26.80 15.88 -20.31
CA ILE A 213 -25.90 14.96 -21.02
C ILE A 213 -26.01 15.17 -22.54
N VAL A 214 -24.89 15.42 -23.22
CA VAL A 214 -24.86 15.50 -24.69
C VAL A 214 -25.14 14.11 -25.27
N PRO A 215 -25.99 13.97 -26.30
CA PRO A 215 -26.28 12.68 -26.91
C PRO A 215 -25.00 11.94 -27.35
N ALA A 216 -24.94 10.62 -27.15
CA ALA A 216 -23.75 9.80 -27.42
C ALA A 216 -23.16 10.00 -28.83
N GLY A 217 -24.00 10.11 -29.86
CA GLY A 217 -23.54 10.38 -31.24
C GLY A 217 -22.89 11.76 -31.47
N GLN A 218 -23.06 12.70 -30.53
CA GLN A 218 -22.42 14.03 -30.49
C GLN A 218 -21.34 14.13 -29.41
N ALA A 219 -21.12 13.05 -28.67
CA ALA A 219 -20.14 12.92 -27.59
C ALA A 219 -19.24 11.69 -27.80
N PHE A 220 -18.99 11.30 -29.06
CA PHE A 220 -18.06 10.24 -29.43
C PHE A 220 -18.34 8.87 -28.78
N GLY A 221 -19.59 8.60 -28.41
CA GLY A 221 -20.00 7.40 -27.67
C GLY A 221 -19.73 7.45 -26.17
N ILE A 222 -19.05 8.48 -25.66
CA ILE A 222 -18.63 8.58 -24.26
C ILE A 222 -19.83 8.59 -23.31
N THR A 223 -20.90 9.30 -23.67
CA THR A 223 -22.11 9.43 -22.86
C THR A 223 -23.11 8.29 -23.07
N GLU A 224 -22.71 7.20 -23.74
CA GLU A 224 -23.61 6.06 -23.98
C GLU A 224 -24.06 5.43 -22.65
N GLY A 225 -25.36 5.54 -22.39
CA GLY A 225 -26.01 5.03 -21.19
C GLY A 225 -25.59 5.75 -19.90
N VAL A 226 -25.15 7.00 -20.00
CA VAL A 226 -24.94 7.94 -18.88
C VAL A 226 -26.15 8.88 -18.83
N SER A 227 -26.78 9.00 -17.66
CA SER A 227 -27.95 9.85 -17.42
C SER A 227 -27.64 10.99 -16.45
N ALA A 228 -26.72 10.78 -15.52
CA ALA A 228 -26.25 11.78 -14.58
C ALA A 228 -24.79 11.53 -14.19
N VAL A 229 -24.09 12.60 -13.81
CA VAL A 229 -22.72 12.55 -13.27
C VAL A 229 -22.72 13.36 -11.98
N ALA A 230 -22.22 12.82 -10.87
CA ALA A 230 -22.19 13.55 -9.61
C ALA A 230 -21.16 14.68 -9.65
N MET A 231 -21.36 15.68 -8.80
CA MET A 231 -20.41 16.74 -8.51
C MET A 231 -20.52 17.03 -7.02
N HIS A 232 -19.37 17.10 -6.35
CA HIS A 232 -19.22 17.43 -4.94
C HIS A 232 -18.21 18.55 -4.80
N ALA A 233 -18.72 19.78 -4.72
CA ALA A 233 -17.89 20.97 -4.64
C ALA A 233 -17.04 21.22 -5.90
N GLY A 234 -17.42 20.83 -7.13
CA GLY A 234 -16.53 20.86 -8.30
C GLY A 234 -16.42 22.19 -9.07
N SER A 235 -15.59 22.19 -10.12
CA SER A 235 -15.46 23.27 -11.11
C SER A 235 -16.11 22.91 -12.46
N THR A 236 -16.28 23.92 -13.31
CA THR A 236 -16.58 23.72 -14.73
C THR A 236 -15.38 24.09 -15.60
N LEU A 237 -15.49 23.83 -16.89
CA LEU A 237 -14.51 24.11 -17.91
C LEU A 237 -15.03 25.24 -18.82
N ALA A 238 -14.11 25.97 -19.45
CA ALA A 238 -14.41 26.92 -20.50
C ALA A 238 -13.88 26.40 -21.83
N ILE A 239 -14.74 26.37 -22.86
CA ILE A 239 -14.31 26.13 -24.24
C ILE A 239 -13.73 27.45 -24.77
N THR A 240 -12.43 27.48 -25.05
CA THR A 240 -11.74 28.65 -25.59
C THR A 240 -11.52 28.57 -27.11
N ASP A 241 -11.46 27.36 -27.65
CA ASP A 241 -11.44 27.09 -29.10
C ASP A 241 -12.35 25.90 -29.44
N PRO A 242 -13.58 26.15 -29.95
CA PRO A 242 -14.52 25.10 -30.31
C PRO A 242 -14.10 24.21 -31.48
N THR A 243 -13.05 24.58 -32.22
CA THR A 243 -12.49 23.73 -33.26
C THR A 243 -11.58 22.64 -32.67
N LYS A 244 -11.10 22.85 -31.44
CA LYS A 244 -10.29 21.88 -30.69
C LYS A 244 -11.10 21.16 -29.64
N ALA A 245 -11.93 21.87 -28.88
CA ALA A 245 -12.62 21.34 -27.70
C ALA A 245 -14.14 21.41 -27.79
N LYS A 246 -14.80 20.51 -27.06
CA LYS A 246 -16.26 20.40 -26.96
C LYS A 246 -16.66 19.88 -25.58
N GLY A 247 -17.70 20.47 -25.01
CA GLY A 247 -18.37 19.95 -23.82
C GLY A 247 -19.28 18.76 -24.14
N ILE A 248 -19.32 17.78 -23.22
CA ILE A 248 -20.12 16.56 -23.36
C ILE A 248 -21.04 16.30 -22.17
N VAL A 249 -20.79 16.94 -21.02
CA VAL A 249 -21.67 16.92 -19.85
C VAL A 249 -21.75 18.34 -19.30
N TYR A 250 -22.96 18.80 -19.02
CA TYR A 250 -23.22 20.11 -18.43
C TYR A 250 -24.08 19.97 -17.18
N LEU A 251 -23.98 20.97 -16.31
CA LEU A 251 -24.83 21.07 -15.13
C LEU A 251 -26.23 21.58 -15.54
N PRO A 252 -27.27 21.29 -14.74
CA PRO A 252 -28.54 22.02 -14.83
C PRO A 252 -28.33 23.52 -14.51
N LYS A 253 -29.34 24.34 -14.80
CA LYS A 253 -29.38 25.72 -14.29
C LYS A 253 -29.40 25.68 -12.76
N THR A 254 -28.52 26.45 -12.13
CA THR A 254 -28.29 26.41 -10.69
C THR A 254 -27.66 27.72 -10.20
N ASN A 255 -27.83 28.02 -8.92
CA ASN A 255 -27.04 29.01 -8.19
C ASN A 255 -26.42 28.36 -6.94
N ASP A 256 -26.37 27.03 -6.91
CA ASP A 256 -25.83 26.27 -5.78
C ASP A 256 -24.30 26.35 -5.81
N ALA A 257 -23.76 27.22 -4.98
CA ALA A 257 -22.33 27.41 -4.79
C ALA A 257 -21.89 26.62 -3.57
N TRP A 258 -20.69 26.05 -3.63
CA TRP A 258 -20.09 25.42 -2.46
C TRP A 258 -19.99 26.44 -1.31
N PRO A 259 -20.38 26.11 -0.06
CA PRO A 259 -20.40 27.08 1.03
C PRO A 259 -19.05 27.74 1.37
N ASN A 260 -17.93 27.12 0.96
CA ASN A 260 -16.58 27.64 1.16
C ASN A 260 -15.95 28.16 -0.13
N ALA A 261 -16.74 28.40 -1.18
CA ALA A 261 -16.28 29.09 -2.37
C ALA A 261 -15.65 30.43 -1.99
N VAL A 262 -14.46 30.70 -2.54
CA VAL A 262 -13.69 31.90 -2.20
C VAL A 262 -14.09 33.13 -3.02
N ASP A 263 -14.94 32.93 -4.04
CA ASP A 263 -15.62 33.96 -4.81
C ASP A 263 -17.12 33.62 -4.96
N GLN A 264 -17.77 34.08 -6.04
CA GLN A 264 -19.21 33.88 -6.27
C GLN A 264 -19.63 32.41 -6.47
N GLY A 265 -18.70 31.48 -6.69
CA GLY A 265 -18.94 30.03 -6.75
C GLY A 265 -19.65 29.54 -8.02
N VAL A 266 -20.70 30.22 -8.47
CA VAL A 266 -21.40 29.99 -9.76
C VAL A 266 -21.32 31.28 -10.58
N TYR A 267 -20.81 31.21 -11.82
CA TYR A 267 -20.42 32.40 -12.58
C TYR A 267 -21.51 32.88 -13.54
N ASN A 268 -22.28 31.97 -14.12
CA ASN A 268 -23.26 32.23 -15.18
C ASN A 268 -24.61 31.51 -14.95
N GLY A 269 -24.87 31.06 -13.72
CA GLY A 269 -26.14 30.46 -13.30
C GLY A 269 -26.32 29.01 -13.74
N GLY A 270 -25.23 28.26 -13.94
CA GLY A 270 -25.28 26.87 -14.40
C GLY A 270 -25.70 26.74 -15.87
N GLY A 271 -26.00 25.50 -16.28
CA GLY A 271 -26.35 25.21 -17.67
C GLY A 271 -25.15 25.28 -18.61
N VAL A 272 -25.43 25.50 -19.90
CA VAL A 272 -24.41 25.58 -20.96
C VAL A 272 -23.56 26.84 -20.82
N GLU A 273 -24.14 27.93 -20.32
CA GLU A 273 -23.50 29.23 -20.14
C GLU A 273 -22.46 29.23 -19.02
N GLU A 274 -22.57 28.32 -18.05
CA GLU A 274 -21.52 28.04 -17.05
C GLU A 274 -20.31 27.34 -17.68
N GLY A 275 -20.48 26.76 -18.87
CA GLY A 275 -19.49 25.89 -19.48
C GLY A 275 -19.65 24.42 -19.07
N PRO A 276 -18.99 23.51 -19.79
CA PRO A 276 -19.13 22.08 -19.52
C PRO A 276 -18.53 21.68 -18.19
N TYR A 277 -19.13 20.68 -17.56
CA TYR A 277 -18.52 19.95 -16.45
C TYR A 277 -17.50 18.92 -16.96
N VAL A 278 -17.80 18.29 -18.10
CA VAL A 278 -16.90 17.34 -18.78
C VAL A 278 -16.72 17.79 -20.22
N ALA A 279 -15.48 17.83 -20.68
CA ALA A 279 -15.13 18.21 -22.04
C ALA A 279 -14.11 17.25 -22.66
N VAL A 280 -13.97 17.34 -23.98
CA VAL A 280 -12.97 16.62 -24.76
C VAL A 280 -12.29 17.57 -25.74
N SER A 281 -11.06 17.23 -26.15
CA SER A 281 -10.25 18.04 -27.06
C SER A 281 -9.40 17.22 -28.02
N LYS A 282 -9.04 17.83 -29.17
CA LYS A 282 -8.03 17.34 -30.11
C LYS A 282 -6.78 18.21 -30.11
N LEU A 283 -5.63 17.53 -30.20
CA LEU A 283 -4.33 18.13 -30.42
C LEU A 283 -3.47 17.19 -31.29
N GLY A 284 -3.20 17.58 -32.53
CA GLY A 284 -2.48 16.72 -33.47
C GLY A 284 -3.21 15.39 -33.70
N ALA A 285 -2.46 14.28 -33.69
CA ALA A 285 -3.05 12.95 -33.84
C ALA A 285 -3.80 12.47 -32.58
N GLY A 286 -3.39 12.94 -31.40
CA GLY A 286 -3.97 12.53 -30.11
C GLY A 286 -5.15 13.38 -29.67
N LYS A 287 -5.46 13.29 -28.38
CA LYS A 287 -6.64 13.93 -27.76
C LYS A 287 -6.55 14.01 -26.25
N ALA A 288 -7.47 14.75 -25.65
CA ALA A 288 -7.61 14.80 -24.21
C ALA A 288 -9.06 14.84 -23.76
N ALA A 289 -9.31 14.45 -22.51
CA ALA A 289 -10.58 14.61 -21.81
C ALA A 289 -10.36 15.36 -20.49
N PHE A 290 -11.43 15.95 -19.97
CA PHE A 290 -11.40 16.84 -18.81
C PHE A 290 -12.66 16.64 -17.98
N ILE A 291 -12.53 16.51 -16.67
CA ILE A 291 -13.64 16.58 -15.70
C ILE A 291 -13.27 17.56 -14.59
N GLY A 292 -14.19 18.44 -14.22
CA GLY A 292 -13.96 19.55 -13.28
C GLY A 292 -13.93 19.18 -11.80
N ASP A 293 -14.02 17.91 -11.46
CA ASP A 293 -14.15 17.40 -10.08
C ASP A 293 -13.52 16.00 -10.00
N SER A 294 -12.80 15.73 -8.92
CA SER A 294 -12.16 14.44 -8.63
C SER A 294 -13.06 13.52 -7.82
N SER A 295 -14.05 14.05 -7.12
CA SER A 295 -14.99 13.31 -6.26
C SER A 295 -15.68 12.14 -6.98
N PRO A 296 -16.15 12.28 -8.24
CA PRO A 296 -16.74 11.16 -8.99
C PRO A 296 -15.76 10.04 -9.36
N VAL A 297 -14.45 10.29 -9.23
CA VAL A 297 -13.40 9.34 -9.60
C VAL A 297 -12.92 8.53 -8.40
N GLU A 298 -12.95 9.15 -7.22
CA GLU A 298 -12.44 8.53 -6.00
C GLU A 298 -13.35 7.44 -5.42
N ASP A 299 -12.76 6.63 -4.55
CA ASP A 299 -13.39 5.63 -3.73
C ASP A 299 -13.01 5.80 -2.25
N ALA A 300 -13.69 5.08 -1.36
CA ALA A 300 -13.45 5.12 0.08
C ALA A 300 -12.22 4.29 0.57
N SER A 301 -11.13 4.21 -0.21
CA SER A 301 -9.94 3.42 0.12
C SER A 301 -8.61 4.21 0.19
N PRO A 302 -8.54 5.36 0.87
CA PRO A 302 -7.29 6.10 0.95
C PRO A 302 -6.22 5.26 1.67
N LYS A 303 -5.03 5.26 1.08
CA LYS A 303 -3.89 4.45 1.49
C LYS A 303 -2.95 5.20 2.43
N TYR A 304 -2.67 6.47 2.15
CA TYR A 304 -1.70 7.27 2.88
C TYR A 304 -2.36 8.17 3.92
N LEU A 305 -1.59 8.56 4.93
CA LEU A 305 -1.96 9.59 5.90
C LEU A 305 -1.58 10.98 5.38
N ARG A 306 -2.22 12.02 5.93
CA ARG A 306 -1.91 13.42 5.58
C ARG A 306 -0.45 13.74 5.96
N GLU A 307 0.33 14.26 5.04
CA GLU A 307 1.74 14.60 5.26
C GLU A 307 1.96 15.66 6.35
N GLU A 308 1.01 16.58 6.50
CA GLU A 308 1.09 17.64 7.50
C GLU A 308 0.81 17.13 8.93
N THR A 309 -0.19 16.27 9.08
CA THR A 309 -0.80 15.95 10.39
C THR A 309 -0.65 14.49 10.82
N GLY A 310 -0.39 13.58 9.88
CA GLY A 310 -0.44 12.13 10.11
C GLY A 310 -1.86 11.60 10.36
N ALA A 311 -2.89 12.41 10.11
CA ALA A 311 -4.28 11.99 10.24
C ALA A 311 -4.72 11.11 9.07
N ARG A 312 -5.71 10.24 9.30
CA ARG A 312 -6.37 9.47 8.22
C ARG A 312 -7.09 10.41 7.26
N LYS A 313 -7.02 10.10 5.97
CA LYS A 313 -7.80 10.75 4.93
C LYS A 313 -9.21 10.16 4.89
N THR A 314 -10.14 10.96 4.38
CA THR A 314 -11.50 10.54 4.08
C THR A 314 -11.76 11.00 2.65
N THR A 315 -12.01 10.05 1.78
CA THR A 315 -12.34 10.23 0.36
C THR A 315 -13.81 9.86 0.16
N TYR A 316 -14.42 10.36 -0.91
CA TYR A 316 -15.79 10.03 -1.28
C TYR A 316 -15.83 8.70 -2.06
N ASP A 317 -16.93 7.95 -1.96
CA ASP A 317 -17.13 6.72 -2.74
C ASP A 317 -17.80 7.03 -4.09
N GLY A 318 -17.30 8.08 -4.77
CA GLY A 318 -17.98 8.72 -5.89
C GLY A 318 -17.95 7.93 -7.19
N PHE A 319 -16.96 7.04 -7.37
CA PHE A 319 -16.92 6.16 -8.56
C PHE A 319 -18.20 5.33 -8.76
N LYS A 320 -18.92 5.05 -7.66
CA LYS A 320 -20.18 4.27 -7.66
C LYS A 320 -21.43 5.14 -7.69
N GLU A 321 -21.28 6.46 -7.65
CA GLU A 321 -22.42 7.37 -7.69
C GLU A 321 -22.96 7.48 -9.11
N VAL A 322 -24.29 7.61 -9.18
CA VAL A 322 -25.06 7.75 -10.42
C VAL A 322 -24.52 6.89 -11.59
N ASP A 323 -23.98 7.50 -12.65
CA ASP A 323 -23.32 6.81 -13.77
C ASP A 323 -21.81 7.19 -13.89
N ASP A 324 -21.17 7.60 -12.79
CA ASP A 324 -19.82 8.19 -12.79
C ASP A 324 -18.76 7.22 -13.31
N GLY A 325 -18.66 6.03 -12.71
CA GLY A 325 -17.72 5.01 -13.17
C GLY A 325 -17.93 4.59 -14.62
N LYS A 326 -19.17 4.67 -15.13
CA LYS A 326 -19.48 4.38 -16.53
C LYS A 326 -18.97 5.45 -17.47
N LEU A 327 -19.18 6.73 -17.13
CA LEU A 327 -18.62 7.84 -17.90
C LEU A 327 -17.09 7.75 -17.94
N LEU A 328 -16.45 7.49 -16.80
CA LEU A 328 -14.99 7.44 -16.67
C LEU A 328 -14.39 6.31 -17.52
N VAL A 329 -14.96 5.10 -17.48
CA VAL A 329 -14.51 3.97 -18.31
C VAL A 329 -14.76 4.25 -19.80
N ASN A 330 -15.94 4.78 -20.17
CA ASN A 330 -16.23 5.17 -21.55
C ASN A 330 -15.26 6.24 -22.08
N THR A 331 -14.88 7.19 -21.22
CA THR A 331 -13.91 8.24 -21.55
C THR A 331 -12.55 7.62 -21.87
N VAL A 332 -12.04 6.71 -21.02
CA VAL A 332 -10.76 6.02 -21.29
C VAL A 332 -10.84 5.15 -22.55
N ASN A 333 -11.97 4.50 -22.81
CA ASN A 333 -12.19 3.75 -24.05
C ASN A 333 -12.10 4.61 -25.31
N TRP A 334 -12.69 5.80 -25.26
CA TRP A 334 -12.54 6.77 -26.34
C TRP A 334 -11.08 7.24 -26.45
N LEU A 335 -10.45 7.66 -25.35
CA LEU A 335 -9.04 8.10 -25.31
C LEU A 335 -8.07 7.05 -25.89
N ALA A 336 -8.27 5.79 -25.57
CA ALA A 336 -7.40 4.70 -26.01
C ALA A 336 -7.64 4.24 -27.47
N THR A 337 -8.61 4.84 -28.17
CA THR A 337 -8.97 4.50 -29.55
C THR A 337 -8.43 5.56 -30.51
N GLN A 338 -7.59 5.18 -31.47
CA GLN A 338 -7.03 6.13 -32.44
C GLN A 338 -8.06 6.58 -33.47
N GLU A 339 -7.93 7.84 -33.90
CA GLU A 339 -8.80 8.50 -34.88
C GLU A 339 -7.96 9.01 -36.05
N ASN A 340 -8.62 9.35 -37.16
CA ASN A 340 -7.97 9.86 -38.37
C ASN A 340 -8.15 11.37 -38.60
N TYR A 341 -8.73 12.09 -37.64
CA TYR A 341 -8.89 13.54 -37.66
C TYR A 341 -8.01 14.20 -36.61
N THR A 342 -7.68 15.48 -36.83
CA THR A 342 -6.80 16.28 -35.96
C THR A 342 -7.49 17.51 -35.38
N SER A 343 -8.74 17.77 -35.77
CA SER A 343 -9.58 18.86 -35.26
C SER A 343 -11.04 18.42 -35.28
N LEU A 344 -11.86 18.93 -34.36
CA LEU A 344 -13.27 18.57 -34.25
C LEU A 344 -14.09 19.02 -35.47
N ASN A 345 -13.67 20.09 -36.16
CA ASN A 345 -14.36 20.56 -37.37
C ASN A 345 -14.23 19.62 -38.59
N GLN A 346 -13.39 18.58 -38.48
CA GLN A 346 -13.22 17.54 -39.49
C GLN A 346 -14.18 16.35 -39.28
N VAL A 347 -14.84 16.29 -38.13
CA VAL A 347 -15.74 15.18 -37.77
C VAL A 347 -17.09 15.40 -38.45
N ASN A 348 -17.43 14.52 -39.39
CA ASN A 348 -18.66 14.64 -40.15
C ASN A 348 -19.90 14.56 -39.25
N GLY A 349 -20.79 15.55 -39.35
CA GLY A 349 -22.03 15.61 -38.58
C GLY A 349 -21.87 16.01 -37.11
N LEU A 350 -20.66 16.35 -36.66
CA LEU A 350 -20.44 16.87 -35.31
C LEU A 350 -20.89 18.33 -35.21
N GLN A 351 -21.70 18.64 -34.19
CA GLN A 351 -22.06 20.00 -33.83
C GLN A 351 -20.99 20.57 -32.89
N LEU A 352 -20.25 21.57 -33.37
CA LEU A 352 -19.28 22.28 -32.54
C LEU A 352 -19.98 23.13 -31.49
N ASP A 353 -19.31 23.33 -30.37
CA ASP A 353 -19.76 24.26 -29.33
C ASP A 353 -19.54 25.71 -29.75
N ASN A 354 -20.05 26.64 -28.94
CA ASN A 354 -19.60 28.02 -28.94
C ASN A 354 -18.52 28.19 -27.87
N ALA A 355 -17.66 29.19 -28.04
CA ALA A 355 -16.73 29.57 -26.98
C ALA A 355 -17.54 29.99 -25.73
N THR A 356 -17.11 29.52 -24.56
CA THR A 356 -17.73 29.88 -23.29
C THR A 356 -17.56 31.38 -23.05
N ALA A 357 -18.63 32.06 -22.65
CA ALA A 357 -18.55 33.47 -22.29
C ALA A 357 -17.82 33.62 -20.96
N LEU A 358 -16.67 34.31 -20.98
CA LEU A 358 -15.82 34.49 -19.81
C LEU A 358 -16.02 35.87 -19.18
N LEU A 359 -15.94 35.90 -17.85
CA LEU A 359 -15.86 37.14 -17.09
C LEU A 359 -14.46 37.78 -17.25
N PRO A 360 -14.33 39.11 -17.11
CA PRO A 360 -13.06 39.79 -17.33
C PRO A 360 -11.90 39.25 -16.46
N PHE A 361 -12.18 38.82 -15.22
CA PHE A 361 -11.15 38.30 -14.31
C PHE A 361 -10.69 36.88 -14.65
N GLU A 362 -11.38 36.17 -15.55
CA GLU A 362 -10.99 34.84 -16.01
C GLU A 362 -9.90 34.91 -17.09
N GLN A 363 -9.56 36.11 -17.57
CA GLN A 363 -8.37 36.33 -18.38
C GLN A 363 -7.12 36.18 -17.50
N PRO A 364 -6.16 35.28 -17.83
CA PRO A 364 -5.05 34.93 -16.95
C PRO A 364 -4.29 36.15 -16.39
N ALA A 365 -3.88 37.08 -17.26
CA ALA A 365 -3.14 38.28 -16.89
C ALA A 365 -3.98 39.33 -16.12
N ALA A 366 -5.31 39.27 -16.19
CA ALA A 366 -6.21 40.17 -15.46
C ALA A 366 -6.78 39.53 -14.18
N SER A 367 -6.47 38.26 -13.94
CA SER A 367 -6.95 37.53 -12.77
C SER A 367 -6.33 38.07 -11.49
N THR A 368 -7.06 37.95 -10.38
CA THR A 368 -6.60 38.29 -9.03
C THR A 368 -7.00 37.19 -8.06
N GLU A 369 -6.19 37.00 -7.02
CA GLU A 369 -6.54 36.17 -5.86
C GLU A 369 -7.74 36.81 -5.15
N PRO A 370 -8.89 36.12 -4.99
CA PRO A 370 -10.08 36.70 -4.37
C PRO A 370 -9.95 36.80 -2.84
N GLN A 371 -9.10 35.96 -2.23
CA GLN A 371 -8.72 36.01 -0.81
C GLN A 371 -7.22 35.77 -0.65
N ALA A 372 -6.70 35.95 0.56
CA ALA A 372 -5.28 35.75 0.83
C ALA A 372 -4.91 34.25 0.83
N GLU A 373 -3.82 33.92 0.14
CA GLU A 373 -3.29 32.56 0.06
C GLU A 373 -1.99 32.39 0.90
N PRO A 374 -1.69 31.18 1.41
CA PRO A 374 -2.46 29.93 1.24
C PRO A 374 -3.78 29.99 2.00
N TRP A 375 -4.79 29.27 1.52
CA TRP A 375 -6.16 29.27 2.07
C TRP A 375 -6.21 28.93 3.57
N ALA A 376 -5.24 28.15 4.03
CA ALA A 376 -4.95 27.94 5.43
C ALA A 376 -3.45 27.94 5.69
N ALA A 377 -3.03 28.44 6.86
CA ALA A 377 -1.64 28.39 7.26
C ALA A 377 -1.15 26.92 7.41
N PRO A 378 0.06 26.60 6.91
CA PRO A 378 0.74 25.35 7.24
C PRO A 378 0.96 25.19 8.74
N ALA A 379 0.81 23.97 9.25
CA ALA A 379 1.13 23.61 10.62
C ALA A 379 2.63 23.86 10.91
N ALA A 380 2.95 24.18 12.16
CA ALA A 380 4.32 24.46 12.55
C ALA A 380 5.24 23.27 12.23
N GLY A 381 6.31 23.55 11.48
CA GLY A 381 7.31 22.57 11.08
C GLY A 381 6.97 21.75 9.82
N TYR A 382 5.78 21.90 9.25
CA TYR A 382 5.42 21.31 7.96
C TYR A 382 5.91 22.19 6.80
N LYS A 383 6.57 21.58 5.81
CA LYS A 383 7.03 22.22 4.59
C LYS A 383 6.65 21.34 3.39
N TRP A 384 5.69 21.79 2.59
CA TRP A 384 5.16 21.04 1.44
C TRP A 384 6.25 20.62 0.43
N TYR A 385 7.34 21.38 0.34
CA TYR A 385 8.47 21.15 -0.56
C TYR A 385 9.62 20.33 0.06
N ASP A 386 9.52 19.94 1.33
CA ASP A 386 10.56 19.20 2.05
C ASP A 386 9.96 17.98 2.75
N ARG A 387 10.10 16.83 2.10
CA ARG A 387 9.59 15.52 2.56
C ARG A 387 10.16 15.10 3.91
N SER A 388 11.31 15.63 4.35
CA SER A 388 11.84 15.33 5.69
C SER A 388 10.94 15.85 6.82
N THR A 389 10.03 16.79 6.49
CA THR A 389 9.04 17.33 7.43
C THR A 389 7.74 16.53 7.50
N PHE A 390 7.54 15.58 6.59
CA PHE A 390 6.29 14.86 6.46
C PHE A 390 6.07 13.88 7.62
N LYS A 391 4.81 13.70 8.03
CA LYS A 391 4.45 12.77 9.11
C LYS A 391 4.51 11.32 8.65
N ALA A 392 4.75 10.43 9.61
CA ALA A 392 4.86 9.01 9.33
C ALA A 392 3.57 8.45 8.71
N GLY A 393 3.70 7.60 7.68
CA GLY A 393 2.58 7.01 6.93
C GLY A 393 2.01 7.88 5.81
N SER A 394 2.55 9.07 5.60
CA SER A 394 2.31 9.82 4.38
C SER A 394 3.24 9.32 3.27
N TYR A 395 2.83 9.50 2.01
CA TYR A 395 3.65 9.15 0.86
C TYR A 395 4.92 10.02 0.81
N GLY A 396 6.08 9.37 0.70
CA GLY A 396 7.38 10.04 0.79
C GLY A 396 7.74 10.53 2.20
N GLY A 397 6.95 10.17 3.22
CA GLY A 397 7.29 10.40 4.62
C GLY A 397 8.02 9.20 5.23
N PRO A 398 8.38 9.27 6.52
CA PRO A 398 8.82 8.09 7.26
C PRO A 398 7.73 7.01 7.19
N ALA A 399 8.10 5.76 7.01
CA ALA A 399 7.10 4.68 7.00
C ALA A 399 6.34 4.64 8.34
N SER A 400 5.01 4.48 8.29
CA SER A 400 4.23 4.39 9.53
C SER A 400 4.44 3.05 10.22
N SER A 401 4.42 3.06 11.55
CA SER A 401 4.22 1.85 12.35
C SER A 401 2.75 1.43 12.41
N ALA A 402 1.87 1.93 11.53
CA ALA A 402 0.42 1.74 11.65
C ALA A 402 -0.03 0.29 11.46
N ASN A 403 0.81 -0.57 10.86
CA ASN A 403 0.60 -2.02 10.75
C ASN A 403 1.47 -2.83 11.72
N ALA A 404 2.27 -2.18 12.56
CA ALA A 404 3.11 -2.87 13.50
C ALA A 404 2.25 -3.58 14.55
N SER A 405 2.48 -4.86 14.77
CA SER A 405 1.84 -5.61 15.85
C SER A 405 2.78 -5.70 17.03
N TYR A 406 2.22 -5.63 18.24
CA TYR A 406 3.01 -5.56 19.46
C TYR A 406 2.65 -6.73 20.37
N SER A 407 3.65 -7.31 21.01
CA SER A 407 3.45 -8.33 22.05
C SER A 407 4.54 -8.25 23.11
N PHE A 408 4.35 -9.01 24.19
CA PHE A 408 5.33 -9.17 25.26
C PHE A 408 5.69 -10.64 25.42
N VAL A 409 6.98 -10.93 25.57
CA VAL A 409 7.44 -12.19 26.17
C VAL A 409 7.74 -11.92 27.64
N LYS A 410 7.10 -12.70 28.51
CA LYS A 410 7.20 -12.59 29.96
C LYS A 410 6.81 -13.93 30.59
N GLN A 411 7.31 -14.20 31.79
CA GLN A 411 6.79 -15.31 32.60
C GLN A 411 5.29 -15.11 32.95
N GLU A 412 4.62 -16.19 33.34
CA GLU A 412 3.18 -16.19 33.59
C GLU A 412 2.81 -15.26 34.76
N THR A 413 3.43 -15.49 35.92
CA THR A 413 3.30 -14.64 37.12
C THR A 413 4.55 -13.78 37.27
N LEU A 414 4.38 -12.46 37.36
CA LEU A 414 5.49 -11.52 37.48
C LEU A 414 6.06 -11.51 38.92
N PRO A 415 7.39 -11.66 39.12
CA PRO A 415 8.03 -11.64 40.42
C PRO A 415 7.84 -10.30 41.14
N ASN A 416 7.63 -10.35 42.46
CA ASN A 416 7.58 -9.17 43.32
C ASN A 416 8.72 -9.09 44.35
N ALA A 417 9.62 -10.07 44.34
CA ALA A 417 10.74 -10.21 45.27
C ALA A 417 12.11 -10.13 44.58
N GLU A 418 12.16 -10.18 43.24
CA GLU A 418 13.38 -10.21 42.44
C GLU A 418 13.22 -9.30 41.21
N ASP A 419 14.36 -8.81 40.70
CA ASP A 419 14.39 -8.15 39.39
C ASP A 419 14.30 -9.21 38.29
N PHE A 420 13.54 -8.94 37.24
CA PHE A 420 13.32 -9.88 36.13
C PHE A 420 13.28 -9.15 34.80
N GLN A 421 13.19 -9.90 33.71
CA GLN A 421 13.13 -9.35 32.36
C GLN A 421 11.79 -9.58 31.68
N ILE A 422 11.40 -8.60 30.86
CA ILE A 422 10.36 -8.75 29.84
C ILE A 422 10.92 -8.36 28.48
N ARG A 423 10.46 -9.00 27.41
CA ARG A 423 10.79 -8.63 26.03
C ARG A 423 9.60 -7.94 25.39
N VAL A 424 9.81 -6.75 24.86
CA VAL A 424 8.91 -6.13 23.90
C VAL A 424 9.22 -6.73 22.53
N VAL A 425 8.20 -7.22 21.83
CA VAL A 425 8.31 -7.68 20.44
C VAL A 425 7.43 -6.81 19.57
N VAL A 426 8.00 -6.32 18.48
CA VAL A 426 7.28 -5.57 17.46
C VAL A 426 7.46 -6.28 16.13
N GLU A 427 6.36 -6.61 15.46
CA GLU A 427 6.34 -7.24 14.14
C GLU A 427 5.76 -6.27 13.12
N ASN A 428 6.00 -6.53 11.84
CA ASN A 428 5.47 -5.73 10.72
C ASN A 428 5.87 -4.25 10.80
N MET A 429 7.02 -3.96 11.42
CA MET A 429 7.66 -2.67 11.25
C MET A 429 8.24 -2.58 9.83
N PRO A 430 8.42 -1.37 9.30
CA PRO A 430 9.29 -1.17 8.15
C PRO A 430 10.67 -1.76 8.45
N ALA A 431 11.26 -2.50 7.51
CA ALA A 431 12.53 -3.20 7.72
C ALA A 431 13.68 -2.22 8.05
N ASN A 432 14.65 -2.65 8.86
CA ASN A 432 15.85 -1.88 9.24
C ASN A 432 15.57 -0.47 9.80
N THR A 433 14.41 -0.29 10.44
CA THR A 433 13.92 1.03 10.85
C THR A 433 13.95 1.17 12.36
N THR A 434 14.52 2.29 12.82
CA THR A 434 14.51 2.65 14.23
C THR A 434 13.30 3.53 14.53
N VAL A 435 12.45 3.10 15.45
CA VAL A 435 11.34 3.90 15.98
C VAL A 435 11.63 4.24 17.44
N SER A 436 11.55 5.53 17.76
CA SER A 436 11.81 6.08 19.09
C SER A 436 10.52 6.53 19.77
N GLY A 437 10.55 6.66 21.10
CA GLY A 437 9.42 7.18 21.89
C GLY A 437 8.55 6.11 22.53
N TYR A 438 9.01 4.85 22.57
CA TYR A 438 8.33 3.79 23.30
C TYR A 438 8.46 4.01 24.81
N SER A 439 7.41 3.69 25.56
CA SER A 439 7.48 3.57 27.02
C SER A 439 6.62 2.42 27.53
N ALA A 440 7.08 1.75 28.58
CA ALA A 440 6.38 0.62 29.19
C ALA A 440 6.10 0.87 30.68
N GLY A 441 5.04 0.28 31.22
CA GLY A 441 4.69 0.42 32.64
C GLY A 441 3.76 -0.69 33.11
N ILE A 442 3.74 -0.95 34.42
CA ILE A 442 2.87 -1.93 35.07
C ILE A 442 2.08 -1.23 36.16
N TYR A 443 0.75 -1.37 36.12
CA TYR A 443 -0.16 -0.70 37.04
C TYR A 443 -1.28 -1.61 37.55
N LEU A 444 -1.76 -1.32 38.75
CA LEU A 444 -2.91 -1.97 39.37
C LEU A 444 -4.23 -1.35 38.89
N THR A 445 -5.35 -2.02 39.15
CA THR A 445 -6.70 -1.44 38.98
C THR A 445 -6.77 -0.05 39.63
N GLY A 446 -7.26 0.94 38.88
CA GLY A 446 -7.23 2.36 39.28
C GLY A 446 -6.01 3.15 38.79
N GLY A 447 -5.08 2.52 38.05
CA GLY A 447 -4.01 3.22 37.32
C GLY A 447 -2.74 3.50 38.13
N THR A 448 -2.65 3.01 39.36
CA THR A 448 -1.45 3.18 40.21
C THR A 448 -0.28 2.37 39.66
N GLN A 449 0.81 3.04 39.26
CA GLN A 449 2.03 2.40 38.76
C GLN A 449 2.78 1.69 39.89
N VAL A 450 3.23 0.47 39.62
CA VAL A 450 3.90 -0.40 40.60
C VAL A 450 5.23 -0.97 40.09
N ALA A 451 5.64 -0.65 38.87
CA ALA A 451 6.94 -1.03 38.32
C ALA A 451 7.90 0.15 38.22
N MET A 452 9.18 -0.16 38.34
CA MET A 452 10.30 0.58 37.78
C MET A 452 10.86 -0.23 36.62
N ILE A 453 11.22 0.44 35.54
CA ILE A 453 11.93 -0.18 34.41
C ILE A 453 13.30 0.50 34.33
N GLN A 454 14.35 -0.31 34.31
CA GLN A 454 15.72 0.19 34.36
C GLN A 454 16.04 1.05 33.13
N ASN A 455 16.74 2.17 33.33
CA ASN A 455 17.18 3.03 32.24
C ASN A 455 18.29 2.34 31.42
N GLU A 456 18.50 2.80 30.19
CA GLU A 456 19.51 2.25 29.26
C GLU A 456 20.94 2.30 29.82
N GLY A 457 21.24 3.20 30.76
CA GLY A 457 22.51 3.24 31.51
C GLY A 457 22.60 2.30 32.72
N GLY A 458 21.65 1.37 32.89
CA GLY A 458 21.59 0.43 34.01
C GLY A 458 21.14 1.03 35.35
N THR A 459 20.77 2.31 35.39
CA THR A 459 20.27 2.97 36.61
C THR A 459 18.78 2.74 36.78
N TRP A 460 18.34 2.56 38.03
CA TRP A 460 16.91 2.48 38.35
C TRP A 460 16.30 3.87 38.51
N PRO A 461 15.08 4.11 38.00
CA PRO A 461 14.31 5.31 38.30
C PRO A 461 14.08 5.51 39.81
N THR A 462 13.87 6.75 40.23
CA THR A 462 13.61 7.10 41.65
C THR A 462 12.15 6.95 42.07
N SER A 463 11.24 6.72 41.13
CA SER A 463 9.80 6.56 41.37
C SER A 463 9.19 5.48 40.49
N TYR A 464 8.07 4.90 40.94
CA TYR A 464 7.29 3.95 40.15
C TYR A 464 6.51 4.70 39.07
N GLY A 465 6.58 4.21 37.84
CA GLY A 465 6.06 4.95 36.69
C GLY A 465 6.26 4.20 35.39
N TYR A 466 5.85 4.84 34.31
CA TYR A 466 6.31 4.40 32.99
C TYR A 466 7.81 4.63 32.86
N SER A 467 8.46 3.79 32.06
CA SER A 467 9.88 3.93 31.72
C SER A 467 10.18 5.29 31.10
N SER A 468 11.47 5.67 31.13
CA SER A 468 12.01 6.63 30.17
C SER A 468 11.74 6.15 28.74
N ASN A 469 11.71 7.09 27.79
CA ASN A 469 11.50 6.75 26.39
C ASN A 469 12.67 5.91 25.89
N PHE A 470 12.38 4.83 25.16
CA PHE A 470 13.37 4.00 24.48
C PHE A 470 13.04 3.88 22.98
N SER A 471 14.00 3.35 22.23
CA SER A 471 13.86 3.02 20.82
C SER A 471 13.94 1.51 20.59
N VAL A 472 13.35 1.06 19.49
CA VAL A 472 13.52 -0.29 18.94
C VAL A 472 13.90 -0.17 17.47
N THR A 473 14.75 -1.07 17.00
CA THR A 473 15.19 -1.14 15.60
C THR A 473 14.75 -2.47 15.04
N SER A 474 13.99 -2.45 13.95
CA SER A 474 13.58 -3.66 13.25
C SER A 474 14.72 -4.23 12.41
N ASP A 475 14.70 -5.54 12.22
CA ASP A 475 15.56 -6.27 11.31
C ASP A 475 15.10 -6.12 9.85
N SER A 476 15.75 -6.84 8.94
CA SER A 476 15.42 -6.85 7.52
C SER A 476 14.03 -7.43 7.18
N LYS A 477 13.35 -8.05 8.14
CA LYS A 477 12.00 -8.62 8.00
C LYS A 477 10.93 -7.78 8.70
N GLY A 478 11.31 -6.65 9.31
CA GLY A 478 10.37 -5.80 10.01
C GLY A 478 10.08 -6.24 11.45
N ARG A 479 10.91 -7.12 12.04
CA ARG A 479 10.79 -7.54 13.43
C ARG A 479 11.78 -6.81 14.32
N ALA A 480 11.34 -6.24 15.42
CA ALA A 480 12.18 -5.61 16.43
C ALA A 480 11.93 -6.23 17.81
N ILE A 481 12.98 -6.30 18.63
CA ILE A 481 12.86 -6.70 20.04
C ILE A 481 13.59 -5.73 20.96
N LYS A 482 13.10 -5.60 22.21
CA LYS A 482 13.80 -4.87 23.27
C LYS A 482 13.54 -5.54 24.62
N ASP A 483 14.60 -5.96 25.27
CA ASP A 483 14.54 -6.51 26.63
C ASP A 483 14.61 -5.38 27.66
N LEU A 484 13.72 -5.46 28.65
CA LEU A 484 13.55 -4.48 29.70
C LEU A 484 13.72 -5.16 31.06
N ASN A 485 14.63 -4.64 31.88
CA ASN A 485 14.77 -5.05 33.28
C ASN A 485 13.69 -4.36 34.12
N VAL A 486 12.91 -5.14 34.85
CA VAL A 486 11.74 -4.71 35.61
C VAL A 486 11.92 -5.01 37.08
N ARG A 487 11.54 -4.04 37.92
CA ARG A 487 11.44 -4.18 39.37
C ARG A 487 10.04 -3.79 39.82
N ILE A 488 9.37 -4.70 40.52
CA ILE A 488 8.05 -4.45 41.10
C ILE A 488 8.18 -3.91 42.53
N LYS A 489 7.28 -3.00 42.90
CA LYS A 489 7.15 -2.51 44.27
C LYS A 489 6.92 -3.68 45.22
N SER A 490 7.81 -3.83 46.20
CA SER A 490 7.71 -4.88 47.22
C SER A 490 6.32 -4.91 47.89
N GLY A 491 5.80 -6.12 48.10
CA GLY A 491 4.47 -6.36 48.67
C GLY A 491 3.29 -6.26 47.70
N THR A 492 3.52 -5.86 46.44
CA THR A 492 2.48 -5.88 45.40
C THR A 492 2.13 -7.33 45.03
N THR A 493 0.84 -7.66 45.04
CA THR A 493 0.33 -8.98 44.63
C THR A 493 -1.02 -8.84 43.93
N GLY A 494 -1.39 -9.83 43.11
CA GLY A 494 -2.69 -9.90 42.45
C GLY A 494 -2.69 -9.34 41.03
N ALA A 495 -3.89 -9.05 40.52
CA ALA A 495 -4.09 -8.64 39.13
C ALA A 495 -3.52 -7.23 38.84
N ALA A 496 -2.84 -7.11 37.71
CA ALA A 496 -2.25 -5.88 37.21
C ALA A 496 -2.37 -5.80 35.68
N SER A 497 -1.88 -4.71 35.10
CA SER A 497 -1.82 -4.50 33.65
C SER A 497 -0.43 -4.05 33.25
N LEU A 498 0.15 -4.70 32.25
CA LEU A 498 1.38 -4.30 31.58
C LEU A 498 1.01 -3.56 30.29
N ARG A 499 1.54 -2.35 30.09
CA ARG A 499 1.19 -1.50 28.94
C ARG A 499 2.42 -1.02 28.20
N LEU A 500 2.35 -1.08 26.86
CA LEU A 500 3.26 -0.41 25.94
C LEU A 500 2.59 0.83 25.34
N ARG A 501 3.36 1.91 25.18
CA ARG A 501 2.93 3.16 24.56
C ARG A 501 3.96 3.65 23.56
N LEU A 502 3.53 4.48 22.62
CA LEU A 502 4.38 5.24 21.71
C LEU A 502 3.98 6.71 21.78
N ASN A 503 4.95 7.58 22.12
CA ASN A 503 4.73 9.02 22.29
C ASN A 503 3.54 9.37 23.21
N GLY A 504 3.32 8.54 24.23
CA GLY A 504 2.23 8.69 25.20
C GLY A 504 0.91 8.00 24.82
N SER A 505 0.71 7.63 23.56
CA SER A 505 -0.48 6.91 23.09
C SER A 505 -0.37 5.41 23.40
N ASN A 506 -1.47 4.79 23.82
CA ASN A 506 -1.49 3.37 24.15
C ASN A 506 -1.38 2.51 22.88
N LEU A 507 -0.47 1.53 22.87
CA LEU A 507 -0.33 0.54 21.79
C LEU A 507 -1.00 -0.78 22.17
N ILE A 508 -0.54 -1.40 23.26
CA ILE A 508 -1.12 -2.64 23.80
C ILE A 508 -1.18 -2.58 25.32
N THR A 509 -2.18 -3.25 25.89
CA THR A 509 -2.29 -3.49 27.33
C THR A 509 -2.61 -4.96 27.56
N THR A 510 -1.78 -5.64 28.35
CA THR A 510 -1.91 -7.06 28.66
C THR A 510 -2.23 -7.23 30.15
N ALA A 511 -3.27 -8.01 30.46
CA ALA A 511 -3.56 -8.41 31.83
C ALA A 511 -2.43 -9.34 32.35
N VAL A 512 -1.94 -9.07 33.55
CA VAL A 512 -0.86 -9.85 34.18
C VAL A 512 -1.18 -10.08 35.66
N THR A 513 -0.56 -11.08 36.28
CA THR A 513 -0.64 -11.33 37.72
C THR A 513 0.75 -11.12 38.34
N VAL A 514 0.80 -10.45 39.48
CA VAL A 514 2.03 -10.24 40.26
C VAL A 514 1.99 -11.16 41.49
N GLY A 515 3.11 -11.83 41.78
CA GLY A 515 3.20 -12.78 42.89
C GLY A 515 4.63 -13.01 43.38
N ASN A 516 4.75 -13.76 44.49
CA ASN A 516 6.03 -14.18 45.05
C ASN A 516 6.50 -15.48 44.38
N VAL A 517 7.12 -15.33 43.22
CA VAL A 517 7.73 -16.41 42.42
C VAL A 517 9.16 -16.02 42.05
N PRO A 518 10.08 -16.97 41.87
CA PRO A 518 11.43 -16.67 41.39
C PRO A 518 11.39 -16.08 39.97
N ALA A 519 12.41 -15.28 39.63
CA ALA A 519 12.58 -14.78 38.27
C ALA A 519 12.97 -15.92 37.31
N GLU A 520 12.27 -16.01 36.18
CA GLU A 520 12.59 -16.93 35.10
C GLU A 520 13.45 -16.22 34.04
N GLN A 521 14.39 -16.95 33.44
CA GLN A 521 15.19 -16.41 32.35
C GLN A 521 14.32 -16.25 31.09
N LEU A 522 14.44 -15.11 30.40
CA LEU A 522 13.81 -14.94 29.09
C LEU A 522 14.35 -15.99 28.10
N PRO A 523 13.49 -16.56 27.23
CA PRO A 523 13.94 -17.45 26.16
C PRO A 523 15.00 -16.78 25.28
N GLU A 524 16.02 -17.55 24.86
CA GLU A 524 17.04 -17.07 23.92
C GLU A 524 16.41 -16.62 22.59
N GLU A 525 16.99 -15.59 21.99
CA GLU A 525 16.67 -15.18 20.62
C GLU A 525 17.35 -16.14 19.63
N GLU A 526 16.60 -16.69 18.67
CA GLU A 526 17.24 -17.31 17.50
C GLU A 526 17.88 -16.20 16.67
N GLY A 527 19.21 -16.11 16.69
CA GLY A 527 19.98 -15.01 16.13
C GLY A 527 19.81 -14.77 14.61
N PRO A 528 20.37 -13.67 14.09
CA PRO A 528 20.15 -13.24 12.72
C PRO A 528 20.72 -14.24 11.69
N ILE A 529 19.95 -14.41 10.63
CA ILE A 529 20.30 -15.14 9.41
C ILE A 529 21.62 -14.57 8.82
N PRO A 530 22.59 -15.41 8.39
CA PRO A 530 23.84 -14.93 7.79
C PRO A 530 23.60 -14.00 6.60
N ALA A 531 24.52 -13.07 6.35
CA ALA A 531 24.46 -12.19 5.18
C ALA A 531 24.41 -13.00 3.87
N THR A 532 23.65 -12.49 2.90
CA THR A 532 23.45 -13.11 1.59
C THR A 532 24.77 -13.24 0.82
N ILE A 533 25.05 -14.43 0.29
CA ILE A 533 26.19 -14.72 -0.61
C ILE A 533 25.70 -15.36 -1.91
N SER A 534 26.52 -15.32 -2.97
CA SER A 534 26.16 -15.98 -4.22
C SER A 534 26.17 -17.51 -4.08
N ILE A 535 25.44 -18.23 -4.93
CA ILE A 535 25.48 -19.71 -4.96
C ILE A 535 26.92 -20.21 -5.24
N ALA A 536 27.72 -19.46 -6.00
CA ALA A 536 29.13 -19.80 -6.25
C ALA A 536 29.97 -19.67 -4.97
N ASP A 537 29.78 -18.61 -4.19
CA ASP A 537 30.49 -18.39 -2.92
C ASP A 537 30.05 -19.39 -1.85
N ALA A 538 28.78 -19.80 -1.87
CA ALA A 538 28.26 -20.83 -0.99
C ALA A 538 28.91 -22.20 -1.23
N ARG A 539 29.11 -22.57 -2.51
CA ARG A 539 29.78 -23.83 -2.90
C ARG A 539 31.26 -23.86 -2.51
N ALA A 540 31.88 -22.71 -2.28
CA ALA A 540 33.25 -22.60 -1.83
C ALA A 540 33.41 -22.67 -0.29
N LYS A 541 32.31 -22.77 0.48
CA LYS A 541 32.36 -22.91 1.95
C LYS A 541 32.63 -24.35 2.38
N ALA A 542 33.22 -24.51 3.55
CA ALA A 542 33.45 -25.81 4.15
C ALA A 542 32.11 -26.53 4.44
N ALA A 543 32.08 -27.84 4.26
CA ALA A 543 30.90 -28.66 4.54
C ALA A 543 30.45 -28.48 6.01
N GLY A 544 29.15 -28.22 6.21
CA GLY A 544 28.57 -27.90 7.53
C GLY A 544 28.45 -26.40 7.85
N SER A 545 28.83 -25.50 6.93
CA SER A 545 28.65 -24.05 7.10
C SER A 545 27.20 -23.61 6.84
N THR A 546 26.61 -22.82 7.75
CA THR A 546 25.32 -22.15 7.55
C THR A 546 25.50 -20.87 6.74
N VAL A 547 24.77 -20.71 5.64
CA VAL A 547 24.82 -19.53 4.74
C VAL A 547 23.43 -19.16 4.25
N THR A 548 23.27 -17.92 3.80
CA THR A 548 22.07 -17.43 3.12
C THR A 548 22.43 -17.14 1.67
N VAL A 549 21.68 -17.67 0.71
CA VAL A 549 21.99 -17.51 -0.72
C VAL A 549 20.92 -16.75 -1.45
N GLU A 550 21.32 -15.94 -2.42
CA GLU A 550 20.46 -15.34 -3.43
C GLU A 550 20.99 -15.67 -4.82
N GLY A 551 20.10 -16.04 -5.74
CA GLY A 551 20.44 -16.43 -7.09
C GLY A 551 19.47 -17.45 -7.68
N VAL A 552 19.51 -17.61 -9.00
CA VAL A 552 18.62 -18.50 -9.75
C VAL A 552 19.22 -19.91 -9.81
N VAL A 553 18.45 -20.93 -9.40
CA VAL A 553 18.73 -22.31 -9.78
C VAL A 553 17.97 -22.60 -11.07
N THR A 554 18.67 -22.61 -12.19
CA THR A 554 18.08 -22.93 -13.49
C THR A 554 18.07 -24.44 -13.72
N THR A 555 16.96 -24.96 -14.23
CA THR A 555 16.94 -26.26 -14.91
C THR A 555 17.37 -26.05 -16.37
N GLU A 556 17.99 -27.05 -17.01
CA GLU A 556 18.20 -26.97 -18.45
C GLU A 556 16.85 -27.12 -19.19
N PRO A 557 16.50 -26.22 -20.12
CA PRO A 557 15.22 -26.29 -20.83
C PRO A 557 15.13 -27.56 -21.69
N ALA A 558 13.95 -28.18 -21.72
CA ALA A 558 13.68 -29.28 -22.63
C ALA A 558 13.57 -28.76 -24.08
N GLU A 559 14.20 -29.46 -25.01
CA GLU A 559 14.26 -29.11 -26.44
C GLU A 559 13.45 -30.10 -27.26
N LEU A 560 12.53 -29.59 -28.09
CA LEU A 560 11.80 -30.37 -29.09
C LEU A 560 12.13 -29.82 -30.49
N THR A 561 12.60 -30.71 -31.37
CA THR A 561 13.02 -30.38 -32.73
C THR A 561 12.26 -31.19 -33.76
N ASN A 562 11.86 -30.55 -34.86
CA ASN A 562 11.41 -31.23 -36.08
C ASN A 562 12.00 -30.57 -37.34
N SER A 563 11.62 -31.06 -38.53
CA SER A 563 12.14 -30.59 -39.82
C SER A 563 11.83 -29.13 -40.17
N LYS A 564 11.05 -28.42 -39.34
CA LYS A 564 10.67 -27.01 -39.53
C LYS A 564 11.29 -26.09 -38.48
N GLY A 565 11.96 -26.62 -37.46
CA GLY A 565 12.68 -25.83 -36.45
C GLY A 565 12.70 -26.48 -35.07
N THR A 566 13.27 -25.74 -34.11
CA THR A 566 13.37 -26.12 -32.71
C THR A 566 12.54 -25.16 -31.86
N THR A 567 11.83 -25.69 -30.85
CA THR A 567 11.20 -24.90 -29.79
C THR A 567 11.71 -25.40 -28.43
N ARG A 568 12.04 -24.46 -27.53
CA ARG A 568 12.48 -24.74 -26.15
C ARG A 568 11.37 -24.38 -25.17
N SER A 569 11.22 -25.16 -24.10
CA SER A 569 10.33 -24.78 -22.99
C SER A 569 10.86 -23.54 -22.27
N GLU A 570 9.99 -22.83 -21.55
CA GLU A 570 10.43 -21.82 -20.60
C GLU A 570 11.20 -22.47 -19.43
N VAL A 571 12.07 -21.70 -18.79
CA VAL A 571 12.81 -22.11 -17.61
C VAL A 571 11.86 -22.08 -16.42
N LEU A 572 11.69 -23.22 -15.74
CA LEU A 572 10.91 -23.28 -14.50
C LEU A 572 11.75 -22.72 -13.36
N THR A 573 11.28 -21.62 -12.75
CA THR A 573 11.86 -21.03 -11.54
C THR A 573 11.11 -21.55 -10.33
N VAL A 574 11.80 -22.26 -9.42
CA VAL A 574 11.20 -22.74 -8.16
C VAL A 574 11.79 -21.98 -6.99
N GLN A 575 10.95 -21.27 -6.23
CA GLN A 575 11.32 -20.71 -4.93
C GLN A 575 11.01 -21.73 -3.83
N ILE A 576 12.02 -22.13 -3.05
CA ILE A 576 11.86 -22.98 -1.88
C ILE A 576 12.23 -22.16 -0.65
N ALA A 577 11.25 -21.77 0.15
CA ALA A 577 11.47 -20.90 1.31
C ALA A 577 11.88 -21.67 2.58
N ASN A 578 11.29 -22.84 2.89
CA ASN A 578 11.61 -23.63 4.11
C ASN A 578 11.16 -25.09 3.97
N ALA A 579 12.04 -26.01 3.58
CA ALA A 579 11.64 -27.40 3.32
C ALA A 579 11.73 -28.33 4.55
N VAL A 580 12.76 -28.22 5.39
CA VAL A 580 12.97 -29.08 6.58
C VAL A 580 12.05 -28.71 7.75
N PRO A 581 11.72 -29.64 8.68
CA PRO A 581 10.87 -29.31 9.81
C PRO A 581 11.44 -28.19 10.70
N GLY A 582 10.57 -27.37 11.29
CA GLY A 582 10.99 -26.38 12.27
C GLY A 582 11.55 -27.01 13.56
N LYS A 583 12.28 -26.23 14.35
CA LYS A 583 12.89 -26.72 15.60
C LYS A 583 11.84 -26.73 16.72
N ALA A 584 11.51 -27.92 17.21
CA ALA A 584 10.59 -28.08 18.32
C ALA A 584 11.29 -27.98 19.68
N VAL A 585 10.53 -27.68 20.73
CA VAL A 585 11.00 -27.62 22.12
C VAL A 585 10.44 -28.81 22.91
N LEU A 586 11.28 -29.42 23.74
CA LEU A 586 10.86 -30.44 24.70
C LEU A 586 10.58 -29.82 26.07
N SER A 587 9.55 -30.33 26.75
CA SER A 587 9.25 -30.05 28.16
C SER A 587 8.87 -31.34 28.90
N GLN A 588 8.86 -31.28 30.23
CA GLN A 588 8.63 -32.41 31.13
C GLN A 588 7.85 -31.98 32.37
N ASP A 589 7.13 -32.91 33.01
CA ASP A 589 6.29 -32.64 34.19
C ASP A 589 6.68 -33.44 35.46
N ASN A 590 7.87 -34.03 35.52
CA ASN A 590 8.42 -34.77 36.67
C ASN A 590 8.82 -33.86 37.86
N TRP A 591 7.90 -33.00 38.30
CA TRP A 591 8.13 -32.05 39.39
C TRP A 591 8.14 -32.72 40.77
N ASP A 592 7.50 -33.89 40.90
CA ASP A 592 7.50 -34.71 42.11
C ASP A 592 8.68 -35.69 42.20
N GLY A 593 9.32 -35.97 41.07
CA GLY A 593 10.55 -36.74 40.94
C GLY A 593 10.35 -38.25 41.02
N ASP A 594 9.14 -38.77 40.77
CA ASP A 594 8.73 -40.15 41.01
C ASP A 594 9.08 -41.16 39.88
N GLY A 595 9.54 -40.65 38.74
CA GLY A 595 9.92 -41.46 37.59
C GLY A 595 8.75 -41.80 36.64
N ASN A 596 7.58 -41.17 36.82
CA ASN A 596 6.45 -41.21 35.92
C ASN A 596 6.13 -39.80 35.41
N TYR A 597 6.40 -39.53 34.14
CA TYR A 597 6.25 -38.19 33.58
C TYR A 597 6.05 -38.22 32.07
N LYS A 598 5.63 -37.09 31.52
CA LYS A 598 5.44 -36.87 30.09
C LYS A 598 6.59 -36.05 29.54
N VAL A 599 7.18 -36.51 28.45
CA VAL A 599 8.05 -35.68 27.61
C VAL A 599 7.20 -35.14 26.46
N THR A 600 6.95 -33.83 26.49
CA THR A 600 6.12 -33.15 25.49
C THR A 600 6.99 -32.40 24.51
N MET A 601 6.78 -32.63 23.22
CA MET A 601 7.34 -31.87 22.11
C MET A 601 6.30 -30.85 21.64
N ASN A 602 6.68 -29.58 21.53
CA ASN A 602 5.87 -28.56 20.89
C ASN A 602 6.69 -27.83 19.81
N LEU A 603 6.19 -27.86 18.58
CA LEU A 603 6.62 -27.02 17.47
C LEU A 603 5.62 -25.87 17.31
N TRP A 604 5.98 -24.70 17.83
CA TRP A 604 5.07 -23.53 17.88
C TRP A 604 4.91 -22.81 16.55
N TRP A 605 5.94 -22.87 15.69
CA TRP A 605 5.98 -22.29 14.36
C TRP A 605 7.02 -23.05 13.50
N GLY A 606 6.96 -22.90 12.18
CA GLY A 606 7.85 -23.57 11.22
C GLY A 606 7.21 -24.75 10.50
N THR A 607 7.89 -25.30 9.49
CA THR A 607 7.37 -26.40 8.68
C THR A 607 7.12 -27.62 9.56
N ASN A 608 5.91 -28.17 9.52
CA ASN A 608 5.58 -29.35 10.31
C ASN A 608 6.35 -30.60 9.83
N ALA A 609 6.59 -31.52 10.77
CA ALA A 609 7.09 -32.84 10.48
C ALA A 609 5.96 -33.80 10.11
N THR A 610 6.31 -34.89 9.45
CA THR A 610 5.44 -36.07 9.25
C THR A 610 5.79 -37.20 10.20
N GLU A 611 6.92 -37.12 10.91
CA GLU A 611 7.35 -38.12 11.89
C GLU A 611 8.15 -37.47 13.04
N TYR A 612 7.95 -37.98 14.25
CA TYR A 612 8.64 -37.64 15.48
C TYR A 612 9.37 -38.87 16.01
N ARG A 613 10.62 -38.71 16.44
CA ARG A 613 11.44 -39.75 17.09
C ARG A 613 11.99 -39.20 18.41
N LEU A 614 11.73 -39.85 19.54
CA LEU A 614 12.29 -39.47 20.84
C LEU A 614 13.46 -40.38 21.22
N TYR A 615 14.57 -39.78 21.62
CA TYR A 615 15.74 -40.48 22.12
C TYR A 615 15.96 -40.17 23.60
N GLU A 616 16.20 -41.21 24.38
CA GLU A 616 16.67 -41.15 25.76
C GLU A 616 18.11 -41.62 25.85
N ASN A 617 19.01 -40.82 26.42
CA ASN A 617 20.44 -41.16 26.56
C ASN A 617 21.09 -41.62 25.23
N GLY A 618 20.61 -41.05 24.12
CA GLY A 618 21.03 -41.39 22.76
C GLY A 618 20.37 -42.62 22.15
N GLN A 619 19.53 -43.36 22.87
CA GLN A 619 18.77 -44.52 22.37
C GLN A 619 17.34 -44.11 21.98
N LEU A 620 16.86 -44.56 20.82
CA LEU A 620 15.49 -44.30 20.37
C LEU A 620 14.50 -45.04 21.26
N ILE A 621 13.55 -44.31 21.87
CA ILE A 621 12.54 -44.85 22.78
C ILE A 621 11.10 -44.70 22.28
N ASP A 622 10.83 -43.79 21.33
CA ASP A 622 9.49 -43.62 20.75
C ASP A 622 9.56 -43.11 19.30
N THR A 623 8.58 -43.47 18.49
CA THR A 623 8.40 -42.97 17.12
C THR A 623 6.91 -42.81 16.81
N LYS A 624 6.51 -41.63 16.34
CA LYS A 624 5.11 -41.30 16.04
C LYS A 624 4.98 -40.64 14.66
N ALA A 625 4.02 -41.09 13.87
CA ALA A 625 3.58 -40.36 12.68
C ALA A 625 2.85 -39.08 13.10
N LEU A 626 3.10 -37.98 12.40
CA LEU A 626 2.50 -36.68 12.64
C LEU A 626 1.77 -36.17 11.39
N ASN A 627 0.68 -35.44 11.59
CA ASN A 627 -0.02 -34.76 10.50
C ASN A 627 0.61 -33.39 10.27
N ALA A 628 1.12 -33.16 9.06
CA ALA A 628 1.70 -31.87 8.67
C ALA A 628 0.60 -30.90 8.20
N VAL A 629 0.42 -29.79 8.92
CA VAL A 629 -0.64 -28.80 8.74
C VAL A 629 -0.10 -27.37 8.87
N THR A 630 1.13 -27.13 8.39
CA THR A 630 1.80 -25.82 8.35
C THR A 630 0.82 -24.75 7.82
N PRO A 631 0.70 -23.57 8.46
CA PRO A 631 1.56 -23.00 9.49
C PRO A 631 1.16 -23.32 10.95
N ASN A 632 0.20 -24.22 11.18
CA ASN A 632 -0.27 -24.48 12.54
C ASN A 632 0.80 -25.16 13.41
N ALA A 633 0.71 -24.89 14.71
CA ALA A 633 1.57 -25.55 15.70
C ALA A 633 1.33 -27.07 15.70
N GLN A 634 2.37 -27.82 16.02
CA GLN A 634 2.36 -29.28 16.04
C GLN A 634 2.93 -29.78 17.38
N SER A 635 2.37 -30.85 17.94
CA SER A 635 2.78 -31.37 19.24
C SER A 635 2.81 -32.90 19.23
N ALA A 636 3.67 -33.49 20.07
CA ALA A 636 3.69 -34.91 20.37
C ALA A 636 4.05 -35.14 21.84
N VAL A 637 3.44 -36.13 22.49
CA VAL A 637 3.67 -36.44 23.91
C VAL A 637 4.11 -37.88 24.04
N THR A 638 5.21 -38.15 24.75
CA THR A 638 5.66 -39.50 25.11
C THR A 638 5.54 -39.71 26.61
N ASP A 639 4.83 -40.77 26.99
CA ASP A 639 4.71 -41.19 28.39
C ASP A 639 5.94 -41.99 28.82
N VAL A 640 6.57 -41.56 29.90
CA VAL A 640 7.73 -42.21 30.54
C VAL A 640 7.26 -42.74 31.91
N SER A 641 7.56 -44.00 32.22
CA SER A 641 7.12 -44.61 33.48
C SER A 641 8.14 -45.62 34.01
N GLY A 642 8.20 -45.73 35.34
CA GLY A 642 9.03 -46.72 36.03
C GLY A 642 10.54 -46.44 36.02
N HIS A 643 10.94 -45.20 35.76
CA HIS A 643 12.36 -44.84 35.73
C HIS A 643 12.99 -44.89 37.13
N ALA A 644 14.16 -45.52 37.24
CA ALA A 644 14.92 -45.58 38.49
C ALA A 644 15.54 -44.23 38.84
N ASN A 645 15.99 -44.08 40.09
CA ASN A 645 16.72 -42.90 40.54
C ASN A 645 17.94 -42.66 39.65
N GLY A 646 18.02 -41.48 39.04
CA GLY A 646 19.02 -41.18 38.03
C GLY A 646 18.75 -39.89 37.28
N THR A 647 19.61 -39.64 36.29
CA THR A 647 19.53 -38.50 35.39
C THR A 647 19.41 -39.02 33.97
N TYR A 648 18.36 -38.59 33.28
CA TYR A 648 18.02 -39.01 31.93
C TYR A 648 18.03 -37.80 31.01
N THR A 649 18.53 -37.99 29.80
CA THR A 649 18.60 -36.93 28.78
C THR A 649 17.69 -37.26 27.62
N TYR A 650 16.89 -36.30 27.16
CA TYR A 650 15.93 -36.49 26.07
C TYR A 650 16.18 -35.53 24.91
N ARG A 651 16.21 -36.06 23.69
CA ARG A 651 16.26 -35.31 22.42
C ARG A 651 15.24 -35.87 21.47
N ALA A 652 14.49 -35.03 20.75
CA ALA A 652 13.63 -35.49 19.67
C ALA A 652 14.17 -35.11 18.30
N GLU A 653 13.82 -35.91 17.28
CA GLU A 653 14.01 -35.61 15.87
C GLU A 653 12.65 -35.49 15.19
N LEU A 654 12.48 -34.43 14.42
CA LEU A 654 11.32 -34.14 13.58
C LEU A 654 11.72 -34.37 12.12
N ILE A 655 10.97 -35.21 11.40
CA ILE A 655 11.32 -35.67 10.05
C ILE A 655 10.18 -35.36 9.07
N ASN A 656 10.52 -34.84 7.89
CA ASN A 656 9.64 -34.81 6.72
C ASN A 656 10.43 -35.19 5.46
N ALA A 657 9.79 -35.15 4.28
CA ALA A 657 10.42 -35.51 3.00
C ALA A 657 11.65 -34.65 2.63
N ALA A 658 11.81 -33.48 3.24
CA ALA A 658 12.93 -32.59 2.97
C ALA A 658 14.09 -32.74 3.95
N GLY A 659 13.90 -33.36 5.11
CA GLY A 659 14.99 -33.63 6.05
C GLY A 659 14.56 -33.81 7.50
N VAL A 660 15.56 -33.71 8.39
CA VAL A 660 15.45 -33.98 9.82
C VAL A 660 15.93 -32.76 10.61
N THR A 661 15.18 -32.39 11.66
CA THR A 661 15.55 -31.35 12.62
C THR A 661 15.50 -31.90 14.04
N SER A 662 16.59 -31.71 14.80
CA SER A 662 16.69 -32.16 16.19
C SER A 662 16.32 -31.05 17.17
N THR A 663 15.64 -31.40 18.26
CA THR A 663 15.42 -30.52 19.41
C THR A 663 16.71 -30.34 20.21
N GLU A 664 16.73 -29.35 21.09
CA GLU A 664 17.69 -29.35 22.20
C GLU A 664 17.46 -30.55 23.12
N THR A 665 18.50 -30.91 23.88
CA THR A 665 18.43 -31.99 24.86
C THR A 665 17.94 -31.44 26.20
N ILE A 666 16.87 -32.01 26.77
CA ILE A 666 16.43 -31.72 28.14
C ILE A 666 16.92 -32.80 29.11
N THR A 667 17.13 -32.41 30.37
CA THR A 667 17.54 -33.34 31.42
C THR A 667 16.43 -33.50 32.44
N VAL A 668 16.07 -34.75 32.75
CA VAL A 668 15.10 -35.09 33.80
C VAL A 668 15.81 -35.83 34.93
N LYS A 669 15.58 -35.38 36.16
CA LYS A 669 16.15 -35.99 37.36
C LYS A 669 15.06 -36.73 38.14
N VAL A 670 15.23 -38.05 38.28
CA VAL A 670 14.36 -38.88 39.11
C VAL A 670 15.01 -39.06 40.47
N THR A 671 14.27 -38.74 41.53
CA THR A 671 14.79 -38.73 42.91
C THR A 671 14.03 -39.65 43.86
N LYS A 672 12.86 -40.15 43.43
CA LYS A 672 11.99 -41.06 44.18
C LYS A 672 11.60 -42.25 43.30
N SER A 673 12.46 -43.24 43.16
CA SER A 673 12.14 -44.43 42.36
C SER A 673 11.00 -45.22 42.99
N VAL A 674 9.95 -45.53 42.22
CA VAL A 674 8.96 -46.55 42.57
C VAL A 674 9.58 -47.93 42.35
N SER A 675 9.76 -48.72 43.41
CA SER A 675 10.16 -50.12 43.28
C SER A 675 9.01 -50.94 42.67
N LEU A 676 9.18 -51.45 41.45
CA LEU A 676 8.28 -52.47 40.91
C LEU A 676 8.39 -53.75 41.77
N PRO A 677 7.28 -54.37 42.21
CA PRO A 677 7.33 -55.64 42.92
C PRO A 677 7.90 -56.73 42.00
N ALA A 678 8.80 -57.56 42.54
CA ALA A 678 9.41 -58.68 41.82
C ALA A 678 8.33 -59.60 41.22
N ALA A 679 8.45 -59.91 39.93
CA ALA A 679 7.67 -60.96 39.29
C ALA A 679 7.98 -62.31 39.97
N SER A 680 6.93 -63.10 40.20
CA SER A 680 7.01 -64.45 40.80
C SER A 680 7.35 -65.51 39.77
#